data_AF-A0A4E0PVB7-F1
#
_entry.id   AF-A0A4E0PVB7-F1
#
_cell.length_a   1.000
_cell.length_b   1.000
_cell.length_c   1.000
_cell.angle_alpha   90.00
_cell.angle_beta   90.00
_cell.angle_gamma   90.00
#
_symmetry.space_group_name_H-M   'P 1'
#
loop_
_entity.id
_entity.type
_entity.pdbx_description
1 polymer ?
#
loop_
_entity_poly.entity_id
_entity_poly.type
_entity_poly.pdbx_seq_one_letter_code
_entity_poly.pdbx_strand_id
1 'polypeptide(L)'
;MKTYIIAIMLLFLICPSAYAADGVRIEMPDNVASGEMFKVKLIIEDSLVRELTNTIDITRKGGTLQLKRSGGMHDPSTLSTPSTIEYAGEEEIVFDAVMSSGFRKGDVESTLSFRFMGDVEEMRNKYPEWSTYSRDLVTISKTVYASPVSFSVETPDLPNTETSRFETDYWDKVTSTPVFRYVDNSNDATAKMYRGSFNRETSYQTPDNYLVGRYIRKEYLTNPPENTKVSSYNYGSFEQYGSSTGYYTVSWYPMKKVTRYEPDTNEPYDEYDISINYNYAVLINDFLLYHGNIIKQVTVRESEIEDAVREAEEEFHKIVISQKYIPIEAGSATYPSVLETKLPVSGPKTLYVTGYVSDADGNPLSYVEIHARVKGQMFKGRADADGNFQIPLSIELDEKENDVMLDLWVIFSYERDDKNYFAVYDLDGNTYNVVYYSQELAIIDQKNVEAPIRLDGSPDPKKGSSTGNIADMKSLSVIYAHTAEAVDFCLVELDADIDHKLPVEVLVGNNDRQTLYSPGQSRILISSNDAGYSNSNRPKNREYHEFAHHLMYATYGDWTSGSMVAGTKNHDGFLNPNTGDSYEEGFAEFMALVISDKYGDSNPADGKTKSDIYASFGSLENNYRPWDSKGYAEELAVASLLWDMYDKDNEKGDSLSMSLSNIWSVLKVQRNDFYDYYVAFKEANPSKAAEIDALFIEHGFFADTTEGNGERDDFEGFRDANNNRRHDTGEFFFDLGCLNTTKEIEYRKGMVIGKAANYERANRSSAVRLDGAYLKVKEDEVKQYLVKVDYLESGYGEDYEYVVDLRDSLLYVQPLPGHVVAEISIEPYSVEYTAENVYSISNDELISKLEDPDEYFDKHEFSLKSTGVTGDLEYVVYKDTEPVYAYEGDRGQDVDVKISNTDSVTDDRKGLPLLWLLLIPIIGAGVLMRKSENRDKAQDMLKMGTQELNEKGLPFIKEASKKAAKYTSKSAAYASKQTKEGYEKAKPKLKKAQEDIKRKMDEAKVKKE
;
A
#
# COMPACT_ATOMS: atom_id res chain seq x y z
N MET A 1 -63.67 -13.76 57.23
CA MET A 1 -62.44 -14.56 57.26
C MET A 1 -62.83 -15.94 56.76
N LYS A 2 -62.24 -16.57 55.75
CA LYS A 2 -61.23 -16.30 54.71
C LYS A 2 -61.12 -17.69 54.01
N THR A 3 -60.52 -17.78 52.81
CA THR A 3 -60.14 -19.06 52.16
C THR A 3 -61.28 -19.83 51.47
N TYR A 4 -61.16 -20.38 50.24
CA TYR A 4 -60.44 -20.01 49.00
C TYR A 4 -60.91 -21.00 47.89
N ILE A 5 -60.56 -20.75 46.62
CA ILE A 5 -60.59 -21.71 45.47
C ILE A 5 -61.97 -21.92 44.78
N ILE A 6 -61.90 -22.25 43.48
CA ILE A 6 -62.97 -22.42 42.47
C ILE A 6 -63.63 -21.14 41.95
N ALA A 7 -62.81 -20.24 41.40
CA ALA A 7 -63.21 -19.30 40.36
C ALA A 7 -62.55 -19.74 39.04
N ILE A 8 -63.31 -20.37 38.13
CA ILE A 8 -62.76 -21.06 36.93
C ILE A 8 -63.42 -20.70 35.58
N MET A 9 -64.56 -19.98 35.54
CA MET A 9 -65.37 -19.89 34.29
C MET A 9 -65.79 -18.48 33.82
N LEU A 10 -64.93 -17.46 33.88
CA LEU A 10 -65.25 -16.17 33.21
C LEU A 10 -64.06 -15.24 32.86
N LEU A 11 -62.85 -15.78 32.66
CA LEU A 11 -61.66 -14.97 32.36
C LEU A 11 -60.63 -15.69 31.46
N PHE A 12 -61.08 -16.31 30.37
CA PHE A 12 -60.23 -16.87 29.30
C PHE A 12 -60.86 -16.69 27.91
N LEU A 13 -61.17 -15.44 27.57
CA LEU A 13 -61.29 -14.98 26.18
C LEU A 13 -60.31 -13.81 26.02
N ILE A 14 -59.50 -13.86 24.95
CA ILE A 14 -58.38 -12.94 24.66
C ILE A 14 -57.16 -13.12 25.59
N CYS A 15 -56.50 -14.28 25.47
CA CYS A 15 -55.04 -14.28 25.39
C CYS A 15 -54.68 -14.64 23.94
N PRO A 16 -54.00 -13.78 23.17
CA PRO A 16 -53.21 -14.25 22.04
C PRO A 16 -52.19 -15.24 22.58
N SER A 17 -51.92 -16.32 21.83
CA SER A 17 -50.68 -17.08 22.01
C SER A 17 -49.52 -16.10 21.90
N ALA A 18 -48.74 -15.96 22.97
CA ALA A 18 -47.56 -15.10 22.99
C ALA A 18 -46.55 -15.65 21.97
N TYR A 19 -46.52 -15.05 20.78
CA TYR A 19 -45.42 -15.25 19.85
C TYR A 19 -44.19 -14.60 20.46
N ALA A 20 -43.15 -15.39 20.73
CA ALA A 20 -41.85 -14.95 21.23
C ALA A 20 -41.04 -14.22 20.13
N ALA A 21 -41.66 -13.23 19.48
CA ALA A 21 -41.07 -12.45 18.39
C ALA A 21 -40.18 -11.31 18.90
N ASP A 22 -40.47 -10.76 20.08
CA ASP A 22 -39.68 -9.67 20.68
C ASP A 22 -38.32 -10.15 21.24
N GLY A 23 -38.08 -11.46 21.26
CA GLY A 23 -36.87 -12.08 21.81
C GLY A 23 -35.73 -12.31 20.82
N VAL A 24 -35.98 -12.15 19.51
CA VAL A 24 -35.00 -12.38 18.44
C VAL A 24 -35.21 -11.35 17.34
N ARG A 25 -34.14 -10.75 16.80
CA ARG A 25 -34.23 -9.83 15.65
C ARG A 25 -33.14 -10.06 14.62
N ILE A 26 -33.47 -9.86 13.34
CA ILE A 26 -32.50 -9.86 12.23
C ILE A 26 -32.19 -8.43 11.85
N GLU A 27 -30.91 -8.07 11.84
CA GLU A 27 -30.38 -6.84 11.26
C GLU A 27 -29.66 -7.17 9.95
N MET A 28 -30.13 -6.60 8.84
CA MET A 28 -29.44 -6.56 7.55
C MET A 28 -29.96 -5.34 6.74
N PRO A 29 -29.26 -4.90 5.68
CA PRO A 29 -29.65 -3.74 4.90
C PRO A 29 -30.97 -3.98 4.15
N ASP A 30 -31.81 -2.97 4.03
CA ASP A 30 -33.08 -3.06 3.29
C ASP A 30 -32.89 -2.95 1.77
N ASN A 31 -31.73 -2.49 1.28
CA ASN A 31 -31.37 -2.49 -0.13
C ASN A 31 -29.95 -3.03 -0.30
N VAL A 32 -29.76 -4.02 -1.16
CA VAL A 32 -28.45 -4.63 -1.43
C VAL A 32 -28.23 -4.75 -2.93
N ALA A 33 -27.08 -4.32 -3.45
CA ALA A 33 -26.79 -4.45 -4.87
C ALA A 33 -26.35 -5.88 -5.23
N SER A 34 -26.60 -6.29 -6.47
CA SER A 34 -26.17 -7.60 -6.96
C SER A 34 -24.65 -7.70 -6.99
N GLY A 35 -24.09 -8.74 -6.37
CA GLY A 35 -22.64 -8.96 -6.29
C GLY A 35 -21.95 -8.35 -5.06
N GLU A 36 -22.61 -7.45 -4.31
CA GLU A 36 -22.05 -6.91 -3.07
C GLU A 36 -22.12 -7.93 -1.93
N MET A 37 -21.10 -7.89 -1.06
CA MET A 37 -21.11 -8.61 0.22
C MET A 37 -21.70 -7.72 1.31
N PHE A 38 -22.63 -8.25 2.10
CA PHE A 38 -23.23 -7.56 3.24
C PHE A 38 -23.30 -8.47 4.46
N LYS A 39 -23.27 -7.89 5.66
CA LYS A 39 -23.43 -8.64 6.90
C LYS A 39 -24.91 -8.83 7.22
N VAL A 40 -25.28 -10.05 7.61
CA VAL A 40 -26.55 -10.35 8.27
C VAL A 40 -26.25 -10.69 9.72
N LYS A 41 -26.78 -9.90 10.64
CA LYS A 41 -26.66 -10.09 12.08
C LYS A 41 -27.97 -10.63 12.64
N LEU A 42 -27.89 -11.67 13.47
CA LEU A 42 -29.00 -12.31 14.15
C LEU A 42 -28.79 -12.15 15.66
N ILE A 43 -29.63 -11.35 16.31
CA ILE A 43 -29.52 -11.01 17.73
C ILE A 43 -30.59 -11.79 18.50
N ILE A 44 -30.20 -12.47 19.57
CA ILE A 44 -31.08 -13.30 20.40
C ILE A 44 -31.13 -12.69 21.81
N GLU A 45 -32.01 -11.72 22.00
CA GLU A 45 -32.10 -10.96 23.25
C GLU A 45 -32.74 -11.80 24.37
N ASP A 46 -33.64 -12.72 24.03
CA ASP A 46 -34.25 -13.65 24.98
C ASP A 46 -33.26 -14.74 25.44
N SER A 47 -32.93 -14.71 26.73
CA SER A 47 -32.05 -15.67 27.39
C SER A 47 -32.54 -17.12 27.31
N LEU A 48 -33.86 -17.33 27.25
CA LEU A 48 -34.46 -18.66 27.14
C LEU A 48 -34.26 -19.25 25.73
N VAL A 49 -34.35 -18.42 24.68
CA VAL A 49 -34.06 -18.84 23.31
C VAL A 49 -32.57 -19.16 23.15
N ARG A 50 -31.69 -18.37 23.79
CA ARG A 50 -30.24 -18.64 23.86
C ARG A 50 -29.88 -19.93 24.59
N GLU A 51 -30.63 -20.28 25.63
CA GLU A 51 -30.39 -21.46 26.47
C GLU A 51 -31.01 -22.75 25.89
N LEU A 52 -32.03 -22.64 25.03
CA LEU A 52 -32.78 -23.80 24.48
C LEU A 52 -32.48 -24.14 23.01
N THR A 53 -31.87 -23.24 22.24
CA THR A 53 -31.55 -23.51 20.83
C THR A 53 -30.23 -24.24 20.72
N ASN A 54 -30.23 -25.40 20.05
CA ASN A 54 -29.03 -26.19 19.73
C ASN A 54 -28.62 -26.09 18.25
N THR A 55 -29.53 -25.65 17.37
CA THR A 55 -29.27 -25.55 15.92
C THR A 55 -30.11 -24.46 15.27
N ILE A 56 -29.56 -23.78 14.26
CA ILE A 56 -30.26 -22.78 13.45
C ILE A 56 -30.33 -23.26 12.00
N ASP A 57 -31.54 -23.36 11.47
CA ASP A 57 -31.83 -23.64 10.05
C ASP A 57 -32.04 -22.33 9.29
N ILE A 58 -31.42 -22.20 8.10
CA ILE A 58 -31.38 -20.97 7.31
C ILE A 58 -32.03 -21.21 5.96
N THR A 59 -33.22 -20.65 5.77
CA THR A 59 -34.03 -20.81 4.54
C THR A 59 -34.23 -19.50 3.80
N ARG A 60 -34.23 -19.58 2.46
CA ARG A 60 -34.16 -18.43 1.55
C ARG A 60 -35.34 -18.49 0.57
N LYS A 61 -35.97 -17.36 0.26
CA LYS A 61 -37.11 -17.28 -0.67
C LYS A 61 -36.97 -16.09 -1.63
N GLY A 62 -36.75 -16.40 -2.91
CA GLY A 62 -36.48 -15.41 -3.97
C GLY A 62 -34.99 -15.07 -4.07
N GLY A 63 -34.42 -15.09 -5.28
CA GLY A 63 -33.00 -14.81 -5.54
C GLY A 63 -32.01 -15.90 -5.05
N THR A 64 -30.75 -15.79 -5.50
CA THR A 64 -29.65 -16.64 -5.00
C THR A 64 -28.80 -15.84 -4.01
N LEU A 65 -29.26 -15.77 -2.76
CA LEU A 65 -28.43 -15.33 -1.65
C LEU A 65 -27.52 -16.48 -1.22
N GLN A 66 -26.23 -16.23 -1.01
CA GLN A 66 -25.29 -17.14 -0.35
C GLN A 66 -24.96 -16.61 1.04
N LEU A 67 -24.79 -17.50 2.03
CA LEU A 67 -24.54 -17.14 3.43
C LEU A 67 -23.45 -18.02 4.01
N LYS A 68 -22.60 -17.42 4.85
CA LYS A 68 -21.41 -18.04 5.45
C LYS A 68 -21.14 -17.44 6.82
N ARG A 69 -20.66 -18.24 7.80
CA ARG A 69 -20.24 -17.70 9.11
C ARG A 69 -18.97 -16.85 8.93
N SER A 70 -18.94 -15.67 9.56
CA SER A 70 -17.80 -14.75 9.50
C SER A 70 -16.50 -15.48 9.88
N GLY A 71 -15.51 -15.48 8.98
CA GLY A 71 -14.19 -16.12 9.19
C GLY A 71 -14.02 -17.58 8.69
N GLY A 72 -15.02 -18.22 8.08
CA GLY A 72 -14.82 -19.54 7.44
C GLY A 72 -13.98 -19.48 6.14
N MET A 73 -13.43 -20.60 5.68
CA MET A 73 -12.92 -20.73 4.30
C MET A 73 -14.04 -21.02 3.29
N HIS A 74 -13.78 -20.81 2.00
CA HIS A 74 -14.74 -21.02 0.92
C HIS A 74 -14.58 -22.44 0.34
N ASP A 75 -15.59 -23.30 0.49
CA ASP A 75 -15.69 -24.55 -0.28
C ASP A 75 -16.77 -24.37 -1.38
N PRO A 76 -16.40 -24.32 -2.67
CA PRO A 76 -17.36 -24.12 -3.76
C PRO A 76 -18.32 -25.29 -4.03
N SER A 77 -18.15 -26.45 -3.38
CA SER A 77 -18.79 -27.71 -3.80
C SER A 77 -20.19 -28.00 -3.22
N THR A 78 -20.66 -27.23 -2.22
CA THR A 78 -21.82 -27.58 -1.38
C THR A 78 -23.05 -26.66 -1.56
N LEU A 79 -23.54 -26.55 -2.79
CA LEU A 79 -24.57 -25.56 -3.18
C LEU A 79 -26.05 -25.97 -2.98
N SER A 80 -26.37 -27.05 -2.24
CA SER A 80 -27.71 -27.68 -2.31
C SER A 80 -28.41 -28.09 -1.00
N THR A 81 -28.10 -27.49 0.14
CA THR A 81 -28.94 -27.62 1.37
C THR A 81 -28.98 -26.32 2.16
N PRO A 82 -30.06 -26.06 2.95
CA PRO A 82 -30.02 -25.08 4.03
C PRO A 82 -28.77 -25.30 4.90
N SER A 83 -28.06 -24.23 5.18
CA SER A 83 -26.88 -24.26 6.05
C SER A 83 -27.35 -24.35 7.50
N THR A 84 -27.60 -25.57 7.97
CA THR A 84 -27.83 -25.84 9.40
C THR A 84 -26.54 -25.57 10.16
N ILE A 85 -26.58 -24.64 11.11
CA ILE A 85 -25.41 -24.23 11.90
C ILE A 85 -25.69 -24.58 13.36
N GLU A 86 -24.82 -25.39 13.95
CA GLU A 86 -24.84 -25.66 15.38
C GLU A 86 -24.54 -24.36 16.14
N TYR A 87 -25.36 -24.09 17.15
CA TYR A 87 -25.37 -22.82 17.85
C TYR A 87 -25.55 -23.07 19.35
N ALA A 88 -24.72 -22.44 20.17
CA ALA A 88 -24.85 -22.51 21.62
C ALA A 88 -24.30 -21.23 22.29
N GLY A 89 -25.17 -20.49 22.97
CA GLY A 89 -24.77 -19.52 23.99
C GLY A 89 -24.20 -18.16 23.55
N GLU A 90 -24.08 -17.87 22.25
CA GLU A 90 -23.75 -16.50 21.81
C GLU A 90 -24.99 -15.57 21.99
N GLU A 91 -24.81 -14.26 22.03
CA GLU A 91 -25.92 -13.29 22.04
C GLU A 91 -26.25 -12.75 20.64
N GLU A 92 -25.29 -12.91 19.72
CA GLU A 92 -25.26 -12.34 18.39
C GLU A 92 -24.55 -13.31 17.43
N ILE A 93 -25.10 -13.51 16.24
CA ILE A 93 -24.47 -14.27 15.15
C ILE A 93 -24.32 -13.40 13.93
N VAL A 94 -23.12 -13.37 13.35
CA VAL A 94 -22.83 -12.59 12.13
C VAL A 94 -22.49 -13.52 10.97
N PHE A 95 -23.25 -13.38 9.89
CA PHE A 95 -23.03 -14.05 8.62
C PHE A 95 -22.56 -13.06 7.56
N ASP A 96 -21.59 -13.48 6.74
CA ASP A 96 -21.34 -12.88 5.45
C ASP A 96 -22.40 -13.37 4.46
N ALA A 97 -23.08 -12.43 3.82
CA ALA A 97 -24.06 -12.66 2.77
C ALA A 97 -23.56 -12.10 1.44
N VAL A 98 -23.77 -12.83 0.34
CA VAL A 98 -23.50 -12.32 -1.01
C VAL A 98 -24.70 -12.62 -1.88
N MET A 99 -25.20 -11.61 -2.61
CA MET A 99 -26.26 -11.82 -3.59
C MET A 99 -25.64 -12.24 -4.93
N SER A 100 -25.43 -13.55 -5.11
CA SER A 100 -24.59 -14.10 -6.18
C SER A 100 -25.23 -14.15 -7.57
N SER A 101 -26.56 -14.02 -7.65
CA SER A 101 -27.26 -13.74 -8.90
C SER A 101 -28.34 -12.71 -8.61
N GLY A 102 -28.26 -11.56 -9.29
CA GLY A 102 -29.13 -10.42 -9.01
C GLY A 102 -30.62 -10.73 -9.13
N PHE A 103 -31.39 -9.87 -8.48
CA PHE A 103 -32.83 -9.71 -8.70
C PHE A 103 -33.14 -9.84 -10.19
N ARG A 104 -34.06 -10.74 -10.57
CA ARG A 104 -34.54 -10.81 -11.95
C ARG A 104 -35.22 -9.48 -12.27
N LYS A 105 -35.23 -9.05 -13.54
CA LYS A 105 -35.83 -7.76 -13.92
C LYS A 105 -37.35 -7.76 -13.61
N GLY A 106 -37.72 -7.26 -12.43
CA GLY A 106 -39.07 -7.33 -11.86
C GLY A 106 -39.13 -7.83 -10.40
N ASP A 107 -38.11 -8.55 -9.93
CA ASP A 107 -37.96 -8.90 -8.51
C ASP A 107 -37.60 -7.60 -7.75
N VAL A 108 -38.54 -7.06 -6.97
CA VAL A 108 -38.27 -5.92 -6.09
C VAL A 108 -37.77 -6.34 -4.71
N GLU A 109 -37.99 -7.58 -4.29
CA GLU A 109 -37.71 -8.05 -2.94
C GLU A 109 -37.32 -9.56 -2.85
N SER A 110 -36.56 -9.92 -1.81
CA SER A 110 -36.11 -11.28 -1.47
C SER A 110 -36.18 -11.49 0.06
N THR A 111 -36.61 -12.65 0.55
CA THR A 111 -36.76 -12.90 2.00
C THR A 111 -35.80 -13.97 2.51
N LEU A 112 -35.11 -13.63 3.61
CA LEU A 112 -34.28 -14.55 4.38
C LEU A 112 -35.00 -14.92 5.69
N SER A 113 -35.01 -16.21 6.03
CA SER A 113 -35.75 -16.78 7.16
C SER A 113 -34.88 -17.72 8.00
N PHE A 114 -34.75 -17.40 9.29
CA PHE A 114 -34.03 -18.20 10.29
C PHE A 114 -35.02 -18.96 11.18
N ARG A 115 -34.78 -20.26 11.39
CA ARG A 115 -35.55 -21.11 12.30
C ARG A 115 -34.65 -21.67 13.38
N PHE A 116 -35.02 -21.43 14.63
CA PHE A 116 -34.30 -21.87 15.81
C PHE A 116 -34.85 -23.23 16.23
N MET A 117 -34.00 -24.25 16.35
CA MET A 117 -34.40 -25.60 16.73
C MET A 117 -33.82 -25.97 18.10
N GLY A 118 -34.66 -26.51 18.97
CA GLY A 118 -34.29 -26.97 20.32
C GLY A 118 -34.57 -28.45 20.53
N ASP A 119 -33.91 -29.06 21.52
CA ASP A 119 -34.22 -30.44 21.91
C ASP A 119 -35.57 -30.49 22.64
N VAL A 120 -36.55 -31.13 22.00
CA VAL A 120 -37.93 -31.26 22.49
C VAL A 120 -38.03 -32.04 23.80
N GLU A 121 -37.09 -32.93 24.10
CA GLU A 121 -37.04 -33.70 25.33
C GLU A 121 -36.32 -32.93 26.45
N GLU A 122 -35.25 -32.19 26.14
CA GLU A 122 -34.64 -31.26 27.11
C GLU A 122 -35.62 -30.16 27.52
N MET A 123 -36.27 -29.49 26.56
CA MET A 123 -37.29 -28.46 26.83
C MET A 123 -38.41 -29.00 27.73
N ARG A 124 -38.88 -30.23 27.47
CA ARG A 124 -39.94 -30.88 28.25
C ARG A 124 -39.51 -31.21 29.68
N ASN A 125 -38.24 -31.56 29.88
CA ASN A 125 -37.71 -31.85 31.21
C ASN A 125 -37.44 -30.56 32.01
N LYS A 126 -37.12 -29.45 31.32
CA LYS A 126 -36.70 -28.18 31.92
C LYS A 126 -37.86 -27.22 32.21
N TYR A 127 -38.89 -27.21 31.35
CA TYR A 127 -40.09 -26.34 31.46
C TYR A 127 -41.41 -27.13 31.34
N PRO A 128 -41.59 -28.23 32.11
CA PRO A 128 -42.67 -29.22 31.92
C PRO A 128 -44.10 -28.64 31.92
N GLU A 129 -44.30 -27.43 32.45
CA GLU A 129 -45.56 -26.68 32.42
C GLU A 129 -45.96 -26.16 31.03
N TRP A 130 -45.06 -26.15 30.04
CA TRP A 130 -45.40 -25.82 28.65
C TRP A 130 -46.11 -27.01 28.00
N SER A 131 -47.40 -26.87 27.68
CA SER A 131 -48.25 -27.99 27.25
C SER A 131 -48.01 -28.47 25.82
N THR A 132 -47.23 -27.73 25.02
CA THR A 132 -46.92 -28.03 23.62
C THR A 132 -45.49 -27.61 23.29
N TYR A 133 -44.67 -28.55 22.83
CA TYR A 133 -43.30 -28.29 22.36
C TYR A 133 -43.26 -28.45 20.84
N SER A 134 -42.91 -27.37 20.15
CA SER A 134 -42.55 -27.38 18.73
C SER A 134 -41.09 -27.81 18.56
N ARG A 135 -40.71 -28.34 17.39
CA ARG A 135 -39.29 -28.48 17.02
C ARG A 135 -38.66 -27.12 16.70
N ASP A 136 -39.46 -26.21 16.16
CA ASP A 136 -39.09 -24.84 15.85
C ASP A 136 -39.47 -23.98 17.06
N LEU A 137 -38.48 -23.46 17.78
CA LEU A 137 -38.62 -22.58 18.96
C LEU A 137 -39.10 -21.18 18.54
N VAL A 138 -38.40 -20.59 17.58
CA VAL A 138 -38.66 -19.26 17.02
C VAL A 138 -38.42 -19.33 15.52
N THR A 139 -39.22 -18.59 14.75
CA THR A 139 -38.97 -18.33 13.32
C THR A 139 -38.99 -16.82 13.12
N ILE A 140 -37.95 -16.28 12.50
CA ILE A 140 -37.88 -14.87 12.12
C ILE A 140 -37.48 -14.74 10.66
N SER A 141 -38.07 -13.76 9.96
CA SER A 141 -37.81 -13.49 8.55
C SER A 141 -37.68 -12.00 8.33
N LYS A 142 -36.78 -11.60 7.43
CA LYS A 142 -36.68 -10.21 6.96
C LYS A 142 -36.45 -10.19 5.46
N THR A 143 -37.06 -9.20 4.82
CA THR A 143 -37.06 -8.99 3.37
C THR A 143 -36.08 -7.87 3.01
N VAL A 144 -35.34 -8.05 1.91
CA VAL A 144 -34.39 -7.09 1.34
C VAL A 144 -34.80 -6.73 -0.09
N TYR A 145 -34.63 -5.48 -0.47
CA TYR A 145 -35.10 -4.90 -1.74
C TYR A 145 -33.96 -4.66 -2.74
N ALA A 146 -34.33 -4.50 -4.01
CA ALA A 146 -33.41 -4.26 -5.13
C ALA A 146 -33.06 -2.78 -5.29
N SER A 147 -31.77 -2.43 -5.20
CA SER A 147 -31.30 -1.08 -5.50
C SER A 147 -31.26 -0.81 -7.01
N PRO A 148 -31.87 0.28 -7.53
CA PRO A 148 -31.86 0.60 -8.95
C PRO A 148 -30.53 1.24 -9.39
N VAL A 149 -29.60 0.45 -9.91
CA VAL A 149 -28.35 0.95 -10.50
C VAL A 149 -28.57 1.43 -11.93
N SER A 150 -28.51 2.75 -12.16
CA SER A 150 -28.51 3.35 -13.50
C SER A 150 -27.10 3.74 -13.93
N PHE A 151 -26.56 3.09 -14.97
CA PHE A 151 -25.31 3.52 -15.59
C PHE A 151 -25.57 4.68 -16.56
N SER A 152 -24.91 5.81 -16.30
CA SER A 152 -24.86 6.97 -17.18
C SER A 152 -23.41 7.18 -17.58
N VAL A 153 -23.08 6.90 -18.84
CA VAL A 153 -21.76 7.21 -19.41
C VAL A 153 -21.94 8.39 -20.35
N GLU A 154 -21.44 9.56 -19.93
CA GLU A 154 -21.24 10.68 -20.86
C GLU A 154 -20.05 10.33 -21.76
N THR A 155 -20.29 10.24 -23.07
CA THR A 155 -19.26 10.10 -24.08
C THR A 155 -18.71 11.48 -24.47
N PRO A 156 -17.37 11.70 -24.52
CA PRO A 156 -16.81 12.97 -24.94
C PRO A 156 -17.00 13.22 -26.45
N ASP A 157 -17.08 14.50 -26.83
CA ASP A 157 -17.27 14.94 -28.22
C ASP A 157 -16.15 14.42 -29.14
N LEU A 158 -16.51 13.58 -30.12
CA LEU A 158 -15.59 13.13 -31.17
C LEU A 158 -15.47 14.17 -32.30
N PRO A 159 -14.26 14.44 -32.82
CA PRO A 159 -14.07 15.39 -33.89
C PRO A 159 -14.62 14.88 -35.23
N ASN A 160 -15.18 15.83 -35.98
CA ASN A 160 -15.88 15.63 -37.25
C ASN A 160 -14.96 15.04 -38.35
N THR A 161 -15.11 13.76 -38.69
CA THR A 161 -14.55 13.19 -39.93
C THR A 161 -15.57 12.37 -40.72
N GLU A 162 -15.97 12.92 -41.87
CA GLU A 162 -16.71 12.20 -42.89
C GLU A 162 -15.80 11.13 -43.54
N THR A 163 -15.92 9.85 -43.18
CA THR A 163 -15.87 8.68 -44.11
C THR A 163 -15.77 7.33 -43.38
N SER A 164 -16.90 6.64 -43.19
CA SER A 164 -16.93 5.16 -43.04
C SER A 164 -18.37 4.61 -43.14
N ARG A 165 -18.90 4.50 -44.37
CA ARG A 165 -20.07 3.65 -44.61
C ARG A 165 -19.64 2.18 -44.61
N PHE A 166 -20.22 1.38 -43.72
CA PHE A 166 -20.33 -0.07 -43.91
C PHE A 166 -21.78 -0.41 -44.25
N GLU A 167 -22.05 -0.52 -45.55
CA GLU A 167 -23.30 -1.09 -46.09
C GLU A 167 -23.16 -2.62 -46.12
N THR A 168 -24.12 -3.36 -45.55
CA THR A 168 -24.06 -4.83 -45.38
C THR A 168 -25.00 -5.59 -46.33
N ASP A 169 -24.81 -5.41 -47.64
CA ASP A 169 -25.58 -6.09 -48.69
C ASP A 169 -24.98 -7.46 -49.09
N TYR A 170 -24.91 -8.44 -48.18
CA TYR A 170 -24.47 -9.82 -48.53
C TYR A 170 -24.91 -10.93 -47.55
N TRP A 171 -26.22 -11.21 -47.41
CA TRP A 171 -26.70 -12.38 -46.64
C TRP A 171 -27.83 -13.24 -47.28
N ASP A 172 -28.34 -12.90 -48.46
CA ASP A 172 -29.56 -13.49 -49.05
C ASP A 172 -29.44 -14.91 -49.65
N LYS A 173 -28.35 -15.68 -49.39
CA LYS A 173 -28.11 -16.98 -50.07
C LYS A 173 -27.55 -18.11 -49.18
N VAL A 174 -28.11 -18.29 -47.98
CA VAL A 174 -27.92 -19.53 -47.20
C VAL A 174 -29.26 -20.25 -47.00
N THR A 175 -29.55 -21.23 -47.85
CA THR A 175 -30.68 -22.16 -47.66
C THR A 175 -30.22 -23.38 -46.86
N SER A 176 -30.75 -23.57 -45.66
CA SER A 176 -30.48 -24.73 -44.79
C SER A 176 -31.73 -25.60 -44.62
N THR A 177 -31.62 -26.88 -45.02
CA THR A 177 -32.68 -27.88 -44.90
C THR A 177 -32.69 -28.48 -43.49
N PRO A 178 -33.85 -28.57 -42.79
CA PRO A 178 -33.89 -29.15 -41.44
C PRO A 178 -33.84 -30.68 -41.43
N VAL A 179 -33.29 -31.25 -40.35
CA VAL A 179 -33.25 -32.70 -40.06
C VAL A 179 -33.85 -32.94 -38.68
N PHE A 180 -34.72 -33.96 -38.55
CA PHE A 180 -35.49 -34.25 -37.35
C PHE A 180 -34.78 -35.22 -36.38
N ARG A 181 -35.22 -35.24 -35.12
CA ARG A 181 -34.67 -36.07 -34.03
C ARG A 181 -35.73 -37.05 -33.53
N TYR A 182 -35.35 -38.30 -33.31
CA TYR A 182 -36.22 -39.36 -32.76
C TYR A 182 -35.54 -40.02 -31.57
N VAL A 183 -36.34 -40.55 -30.63
CA VAL A 183 -35.89 -41.43 -29.55
C VAL A 183 -36.74 -42.70 -29.63
N ASP A 184 -36.10 -43.85 -29.71
CA ASP A 184 -36.77 -45.15 -29.62
C ASP A 184 -36.63 -45.68 -28.19
N ASN A 185 -37.73 -46.20 -27.63
CA ASN A 185 -37.84 -46.56 -26.21
C ASN A 185 -37.46 -48.04 -25.97
N SER A 186 -36.26 -48.43 -26.43
CA SER A 186 -35.67 -49.72 -26.07
C SER A 186 -34.68 -49.55 -24.91
N ASN A 187 -34.98 -50.17 -23.77
CA ASN A 187 -34.06 -50.27 -22.64
C ASN A 187 -32.71 -50.88 -23.08
N ASP A 188 -31.61 -50.42 -22.45
CA ASP A 188 -30.21 -50.79 -22.72
C ASP A 188 -29.56 -50.33 -24.05
N ALA A 189 -29.26 -49.03 -24.14
CA ALA A 189 -28.12 -48.54 -24.91
C ALA A 189 -27.55 -47.23 -24.32
N THR A 190 -26.22 -47.08 -24.36
CA THR A 190 -25.53 -45.86 -23.91
C THR A 190 -25.89 -44.64 -24.78
N ALA A 191 -26.52 -43.64 -24.18
CA ALA A 191 -26.95 -42.43 -24.86
C ALA A 191 -25.74 -41.58 -25.33
N LYS A 192 -25.31 -41.78 -26.59
CA LYS A 192 -24.42 -40.83 -27.28
C LYS A 192 -25.21 -39.57 -27.62
N MET A 193 -25.22 -38.61 -26.68
CA MET A 193 -25.75 -37.27 -26.93
C MET A 193 -24.95 -36.56 -28.04
N TYR A 194 -25.51 -36.47 -29.24
CA TYR A 194 -25.16 -35.39 -30.16
C TYR A 194 -26.01 -34.16 -29.82
N ARG A 195 -25.39 -33.13 -29.23
CA ARG A 195 -26.00 -31.82 -29.02
C ARG A 195 -25.89 -31.00 -30.30
N GLY A 196 -27.03 -30.74 -30.93
CA GLY A 196 -27.22 -29.61 -31.84
C GLY A 196 -28.47 -28.87 -31.36
N SER A 197 -28.32 -27.60 -30.95
CA SER A 197 -29.48 -26.79 -30.57
C SER A 197 -30.09 -26.17 -31.82
N PHE A 198 -31.38 -26.40 -32.06
CA PHE A 198 -32.14 -25.62 -33.02
C PHE A 198 -32.58 -24.30 -32.37
N ASN A 199 -31.62 -23.42 -32.08
CA ASN A 199 -31.95 -22.03 -31.83
C ASN A 199 -32.20 -21.34 -33.17
N ARG A 200 -33.33 -20.63 -33.28
CA ARG A 200 -33.56 -19.63 -34.34
C ARG A 200 -32.76 -18.36 -34.04
N GLU A 201 -31.49 -18.50 -33.74
CA GLU A 201 -30.66 -17.42 -33.20
C GLU A 201 -29.24 -17.58 -33.75
N THR A 202 -28.78 -16.57 -34.47
CA THR A 202 -27.36 -16.35 -34.70
C THR A 202 -26.93 -15.31 -33.68
N SER A 203 -26.10 -15.71 -32.71
CA SER A 203 -25.62 -14.82 -31.66
C SER A 203 -24.16 -14.44 -31.88
N TYR A 204 -23.83 -13.19 -31.57
CA TYR A 204 -22.46 -12.68 -31.54
C TYR A 204 -22.15 -12.17 -30.14
N GLN A 205 -20.91 -12.37 -29.69
CA GLN A 205 -20.38 -11.90 -28.42
C GLN A 205 -19.42 -10.75 -28.70
N THR A 206 -19.71 -9.58 -28.13
CA THR A 206 -18.86 -8.38 -28.25
C THR A 206 -17.69 -8.44 -27.25
N PRO A 207 -16.62 -7.62 -27.42
CA PRO A 207 -15.53 -7.53 -26.45
C PRO A 207 -16.01 -7.25 -25.01
N ASP A 208 -17.12 -6.53 -24.87
CA ASP A 208 -17.75 -6.16 -23.60
C ASP A 208 -18.77 -7.21 -23.09
N ASN A 209 -18.72 -8.45 -23.62
CA ASN A 209 -19.57 -9.59 -23.25
C ASN A 209 -21.09 -9.47 -23.50
N TYR A 210 -21.57 -8.50 -24.27
CA TYR A 210 -22.98 -8.47 -24.68
C TYR A 210 -23.29 -9.51 -25.78
N LEU A 211 -24.42 -10.20 -25.63
CA LEU A 211 -24.97 -11.19 -26.56
C LEU A 211 -26.19 -10.61 -27.29
N VAL A 212 -26.20 -10.61 -28.63
CA VAL A 212 -27.31 -10.11 -29.46
C VAL A 212 -27.71 -11.17 -30.49
N GLY A 213 -29.02 -11.45 -30.64
CA GLY A 213 -29.57 -12.51 -31.50
C GLY A 213 -30.86 -12.12 -32.25
N ARG A 214 -31.15 -12.79 -33.38
CA ARG A 214 -32.26 -12.48 -34.31
C ARG A 214 -33.02 -13.74 -34.77
N TYR A 215 -34.36 -13.67 -34.80
CA TYR A 215 -35.27 -14.80 -35.07
C TYR A 215 -35.89 -14.86 -36.49
N ILE A 216 -36.14 -16.07 -36.99
CA ILE A 216 -36.75 -16.37 -38.32
C ILE A 216 -38.28 -16.55 -38.21
N ARG A 217 -39.05 -16.20 -39.25
CA ARG A 217 -40.54 -16.25 -39.28
C ARG A 217 -41.13 -17.66 -39.50
N LYS A 218 -42.41 -17.85 -39.12
CA LYS A 218 -43.12 -19.15 -39.09
C LYS A 218 -43.36 -19.77 -40.48
N GLU A 219 -43.54 -18.94 -41.50
CA GLU A 219 -43.89 -19.35 -42.88
C GLU A 219 -42.81 -20.16 -43.64
N TYR A 220 -41.60 -20.30 -43.06
CA TYR A 220 -40.49 -21.08 -43.61
C TYR A 220 -40.39 -22.52 -43.04
N LEU A 221 -41.42 -23.02 -42.34
CA LEU A 221 -41.45 -24.38 -41.77
C LEU A 221 -42.57 -25.23 -42.38
N THR A 222 -42.24 -26.43 -42.87
CA THR A 222 -43.21 -27.40 -43.40
C THR A 222 -43.53 -28.51 -42.39
N ASN A 223 -44.79 -28.94 -42.32
CA ASN A 223 -45.26 -29.99 -41.41
C ASN A 223 -44.65 -31.38 -41.71
N PRO A 224 -44.51 -32.26 -40.69
CA PRO A 224 -44.00 -33.62 -40.85
C PRO A 224 -45.01 -34.58 -41.52
N PRO A 225 -44.56 -35.75 -42.02
CA PRO A 225 -45.43 -36.71 -42.71
C PRO A 225 -46.51 -37.32 -41.81
N GLU A 226 -47.66 -37.62 -42.42
CA GLU A 226 -48.76 -38.36 -41.78
C GLU A 226 -48.26 -39.70 -41.19
N ASN A 227 -48.76 -40.03 -39.99
CA ASN A 227 -48.37 -41.17 -39.12
C ASN A 227 -47.13 -40.96 -38.23
N THR A 228 -46.54 -39.76 -38.16
CA THR A 228 -45.51 -39.46 -37.14
C THR A 228 -46.17 -39.20 -35.78
N LYS A 229 -45.93 -40.03 -34.75
CA LYS A 229 -46.35 -39.72 -33.37
C LYS A 229 -45.42 -38.66 -32.77
N VAL A 230 -45.97 -37.47 -32.50
CA VAL A 230 -45.25 -36.30 -31.98
C VAL A 230 -45.36 -36.25 -30.45
N SER A 231 -44.22 -36.31 -29.75
CA SER A 231 -44.18 -36.29 -28.28
C SER A 231 -44.19 -34.89 -27.64
N SER A 232 -44.04 -33.82 -28.44
CA SER A 232 -44.27 -32.44 -27.98
C SER A 232 -44.64 -31.52 -29.15
N TYR A 233 -45.71 -30.74 -28.97
CA TYR A 233 -46.10 -29.68 -29.91
C TYR A 233 -45.41 -28.38 -29.52
N ASN A 234 -44.31 -28.08 -30.21
CA ASN A 234 -43.66 -26.80 -30.07
C ASN A 234 -44.23 -25.81 -31.11
N TYR A 235 -44.71 -24.66 -30.63
CA TYR A 235 -45.03 -23.42 -31.38
C TYR A 235 -46.49 -23.22 -31.89
N GLY A 236 -47.28 -22.50 -31.09
CA GLY A 236 -48.51 -21.83 -31.50
C GLY A 236 -48.33 -20.31 -31.69
N SER A 237 -49.35 -19.64 -32.23
CA SER A 237 -49.35 -18.17 -32.44
C SER A 237 -50.73 -17.58 -32.21
N PHE A 238 -50.81 -16.39 -31.61
CA PHE A 238 -52.06 -15.67 -31.34
C PHE A 238 -51.94 -14.19 -31.66
N GLU A 239 -53.04 -13.60 -32.12
CA GLU A 239 -53.16 -12.19 -32.46
C GLU A 239 -54.17 -11.52 -31.54
N GLN A 240 -53.86 -10.30 -31.10
CA GLN A 240 -54.79 -9.43 -30.39
C GLN A 240 -54.97 -8.13 -31.20
N TYR A 241 -56.15 -7.52 -31.14
CA TYR A 241 -56.45 -6.32 -31.93
C TYR A 241 -55.51 -5.15 -31.56
N GLY A 242 -54.53 -4.88 -32.43
CA GLY A 242 -53.55 -3.81 -32.24
C GLY A 242 -52.10 -4.24 -32.46
N SER A 243 -51.76 -4.70 -33.68
CA SER A 243 -50.40 -4.95 -34.20
C SER A 243 -49.43 -5.78 -33.33
N SER A 244 -49.93 -6.56 -32.36
CA SER A 244 -49.12 -7.44 -31.52
C SER A 244 -49.26 -8.90 -31.95
N THR A 245 -48.13 -9.60 -32.03
CA THR A 245 -48.08 -11.03 -32.37
C THR A 245 -47.50 -11.79 -31.20
N GLY A 246 -48.28 -12.72 -30.65
CA GLY A 246 -47.88 -13.63 -29.59
C GLY A 246 -47.42 -14.98 -30.15
N TYR A 247 -46.35 -15.52 -29.59
CA TYR A 247 -45.84 -16.87 -29.83
C TYR A 247 -45.79 -17.65 -28.52
N TYR A 248 -46.04 -18.97 -28.58
CA TYR A 248 -45.95 -19.81 -27.38
C TYR A 248 -45.55 -21.25 -27.67
N THR A 249 -45.04 -21.95 -26.66
CA THR A 249 -44.52 -23.32 -26.70
C THR A 249 -45.05 -24.08 -25.48
N VAL A 250 -45.66 -25.25 -25.70
CA VAL A 250 -46.12 -26.12 -24.61
C VAL A 250 -45.25 -27.36 -24.55
N SER A 251 -44.68 -27.63 -23.38
CA SER A 251 -43.92 -28.84 -23.12
C SER A 251 -44.34 -29.44 -21.79
N TRP A 252 -44.43 -30.77 -21.72
CA TRP A 252 -44.72 -31.46 -20.47
C TRP A 252 -43.70 -32.56 -20.22
N TYR A 253 -43.48 -32.90 -18.96
CA TYR A 253 -42.65 -34.03 -18.57
C TYR A 253 -43.24 -34.75 -17.34
N PRO A 254 -43.16 -36.09 -17.29
CA PRO A 254 -43.51 -36.85 -16.10
C PRO A 254 -42.41 -36.68 -15.04
N MET A 255 -42.81 -36.35 -13.81
CA MET A 255 -41.91 -36.19 -12.67
C MET A 255 -41.87 -37.45 -11.80
N LYS A 256 -43.03 -38.11 -11.62
CA LYS A 256 -43.16 -39.30 -10.78
C LYS A 256 -44.25 -40.20 -11.34
N LYS A 257 -43.98 -41.51 -11.36
CA LYS A 257 -44.94 -42.57 -11.67
C LYS A 257 -45.33 -43.29 -10.38
N VAL A 258 -46.62 -43.49 -10.16
CA VAL A 258 -47.16 -44.26 -9.02
C VAL A 258 -48.18 -45.26 -9.55
N THR A 259 -47.80 -46.54 -9.54
CA THR A 259 -48.75 -47.62 -9.82
C THR A 259 -49.69 -47.78 -8.63
N ARG A 260 -50.99 -47.55 -8.84
CA ARG A 260 -52.07 -47.85 -7.91
C ARG A 260 -52.86 -49.06 -8.38
N TYR A 261 -53.74 -49.56 -7.52
CA TYR A 261 -54.68 -50.61 -7.85
C TYR A 261 -56.10 -50.07 -7.70
N GLU A 262 -56.96 -50.29 -8.69
CA GLU A 262 -58.36 -49.87 -8.62
C GLU A 262 -59.07 -50.65 -7.50
N PRO A 263 -59.70 -50.01 -6.50
CA PRO A 263 -60.17 -50.70 -5.29
C PRO A 263 -61.15 -51.87 -5.56
N ASP A 264 -61.94 -51.77 -6.62
CA ASP A 264 -63.02 -52.72 -6.94
C ASP A 264 -62.59 -53.87 -7.87
N THR A 265 -61.58 -53.67 -8.73
CA THR A 265 -61.08 -54.69 -9.67
C THR A 265 -59.70 -55.24 -9.32
N ASN A 266 -58.96 -54.54 -8.46
CA ASN A 266 -57.55 -54.78 -8.13
C ASN A 266 -56.62 -54.85 -9.37
N GLU A 267 -57.00 -54.15 -10.45
CA GLU A 267 -56.14 -53.98 -11.63
C GLU A 267 -55.15 -52.81 -11.41
N PRO A 268 -53.87 -52.96 -11.78
CA PRO A 268 -52.89 -51.89 -11.68
C PRO A 268 -53.15 -50.82 -12.75
N TYR A 269 -53.14 -49.55 -12.33
CA TYR A 269 -53.07 -48.40 -13.22
C TYR A 269 -51.98 -47.44 -12.76
N ASP A 270 -51.41 -46.71 -13.72
CA ASP A 270 -50.31 -45.80 -13.47
C ASP A 270 -50.80 -44.34 -13.44
N GLU A 271 -50.65 -43.71 -12.28
CA GLU A 271 -50.74 -42.26 -12.14
C GLU A 271 -49.37 -41.63 -12.39
N TYR A 272 -49.37 -40.49 -13.08
CA TYR A 272 -48.21 -39.66 -13.31
C TYR A 272 -48.44 -38.28 -12.73
N ASP A 273 -47.53 -37.85 -11.85
CA ASP A 273 -47.36 -36.44 -11.54
C ASP A 273 -46.64 -35.82 -12.75
N ILE A 274 -47.36 -35.12 -13.62
CA ILE A 274 -46.79 -34.43 -14.79
C ILE A 274 -46.68 -32.93 -14.52
N SER A 275 -45.64 -32.30 -15.08
CA SER A 275 -45.48 -30.84 -15.07
C SER A 275 -45.62 -30.31 -16.48
N ILE A 276 -46.62 -29.46 -16.70
CA ILE A 276 -46.96 -28.84 -17.98
C ILE A 276 -46.44 -27.40 -17.94
N ASN A 277 -45.61 -27.02 -18.91
CA ASN A 277 -44.94 -25.73 -19.02
C ASN A 277 -45.42 -25.01 -20.29
N TYR A 278 -45.89 -23.78 -20.15
CA TYR A 278 -46.39 -22.93 -21.21
C TYR A 278 -45.50 -21.68 -21.30
N ASN A 279 -44.52 -21.74 -22.19
CA ASN A 279 -43.59 -20.65 -22.45
C ASN A 279 -44.19 -19.76 -23.52
N TYR A 280 -44.23 -18.45 -23.33
CA TYR A 280 -44.80 -17.52 -24.32
C TYR A 280 -44.00 -16.22 -24.39
N ALA A 281 -44.13 -15.54 -25.52
CA ALA A 281 -43.49 -14.26 -25.83
C ALA A 281 -44.45 -13.41 -26.67
N VAL A 282 -44.60 -12.13 -26.33
CA VAL A 282 -45.46 -11.20 -27.06
C VAL A 282 -44.65 -10.00 -27.54
N LEU A 283 -44.79 -9.71 -28.84
CA LEU A 283 -44.04 -8.69 -29.54
C LEU A 283 -44.95 -7.52 -29.92
N ILE A 284 -44.44 -6.30 -29.82
CA ILE A 284 -45.05 -5.10 -30.41
C ILE A 284 -44.00 -4.47 -31.32
N ASN A 285 -44.35 -4.23 -32.59
CA ASN A 285 -43.44 -3.69 -33.61
C ASN A 285 -42.09 -4.43 -33.69
N ASP A 286 -42.13 -5.77 -33.68
CA ASP A 286 -40.98 -6.69 -33.65
C ASP A 286 -40.07 -6.63 -32.40
N PHE A 287 -40.40 -5.84 -31.36
CA PHE A 287 -39.68 -5.82 -30.07
C PHE A 287 -40.38 -6.65 -28.99
N LEU A 288 -39.58 -7.39 -28.21
CA LEU A 288 -40.07 -8.27 -27.13
C LEU A 288 -40.53 -7.46 -25.93
N LEU A 289 -41.85 -7.34 -25.75
CA LEU A 289 -42.42 -6.58 -24.64
C LEU A 289 -42.38 -7.40 -23.33
N TYR A 290 -42.75 -8.69 -23.42
CA TYR A 290 -42.70 -9.62 -22.30
C TYR A 290 -42.61 -11.07 -22.79
N HIS A 291 -41.99 -11.92 -21.98
CA HIS A 291 -42.04 -13.36 -22.10
C HIS A 291 -42.27 -13.97 -20.71
N GLY A 292 -42.85 -15.16 -20.66
CA GLY A 292 -43.13 -15.85 -19.41
C GLY A 292 -43.21 -17.37 -19.58
N ASN A 293 -43.14 -18.08 -18.47
CA ASN A 293 -43.44 -19.51 -18.40
C ASN A 293 -44.51 -19.73 -17.34
N ILE A 294 -45.63 -20.37 -17.71
CA ILE A 294 -46.68 -20.77 -16.77
C ILE A 294 -46.58 -22.28 -16.58
N ILE A 295 -46.44 -22.72 -15.32
CA ILE A 295 -46.24 -24.13 -14.99
C ILE A 295 -47.43 -24.62 -14.17
N LYS A 296 -48.06 -25.73 -14.59
CA LYS A 296 -49.14 -26.41 -13.86
C LYS A 296 -48.72 -27.86 -13.68
N GLN A 297 -48.73 -28.30 -12.43
CA GLN A 297 -48.50 -29.70 -12.08
C GLN A 297 -49.85 -30.36 -11.84
N VAL A 298 -50.05 -31.54 -12.42
CA VAL A 298 -51.26 -32.34 -12.25
C VAL A 298 -50.89 -33.81 -12.06
N THR A 299 -51.60 -34.48 -11.15
CA THR A 299 -51.57 -35.94 -11.04
C THR A 299 -52.71 -36.48 -11.89
N VAL A 300 -52.40 -37.30 -12.90
CA VAL A 300 -53.36 -37.84 -13.87
C VAL A 300 -53.04 -39.29 -14.19
N ARG A 301 -54.03 -40.08 -14.61
CA ARG A 301 -53.77 -41.44 -15.13
C ARG A 301 -53.04 -41.33 -16.48
N GLU A 302 -52.27 -42.34 -16.88
CA GLU A 302 -51.51 -42.30 -18.15
C GLU A 302 -52.39 -41.96 -19.37
N SER A 303 -53.63 -42.47 -19.39
CA SER A 303 -54.64 -42.22 -20.43
C SER A 303 -55.20 -40.80 -20.47
N GLU A 304 -54.98 -39.99 -19.43
CA GLU A 304 -55.56 -38.66 -19.24
C GLU A 304 -54.54 -37.53 -19.51
N ILE A 305 -53.26 -37.87 -19.72
CA ILE A 305 -52.15 -36.91 -19.88
C ILE A 305 -52.39 -35.92 -21.04
N GLU A 306 -52.78 -36.40 -22.23
CA GLU A 306 -52.99 -35.52 -23.39
C GLU A 306 -54.15 -34.54 -23.19
N ASP A 307 -55.23 -34.98 -22.53
CA ASP A 307 -56.38 -34.13 -22.23
C ASP A 307 -56.05 -33.07 -21.18
N ALA A 308 -55.29 -33.44 -20.14
CA ALA A 308 -54.85 -32.51 -19.10
C ALA A 308 -53.82 -31.49 -19.62
N VAL A 309 -52.93 -31.88 -20.55
CA VAL A 309 -52.02 -30.96 -21.26
C VAL A 309 -52.81 -29.96 -22.10
N ARG A 310 -53.83 -30.42 -22.84
CA ARG A 310 -54.68 -29.55 -23.68
C ARG A 310 -55.55 -28.59 -22.86
N GLU A 311 -56.12 -29.06 -21.75
CA GLU A 311 -56.89 -28.20 -20.83
C GLU A 311 -56.00 -27.12 -20.20
N ALA A 312 -54.79 -27.49 -19.76
CA ALA A 312 -53.80 -26.54 -19.26
C ALA A 312 -53.37 -25.53 -20.33
N GLU A 313 -53.10 -25.98 -21.57
CA GLU A 313 -52.79 -25.09 -22.69
C GLU A 313 -53.88 -24.03 -22.90
N GLU A 314 -55.15 -24.45 -22.96
CA GLU A 314 -56.27 -23.53 -23.12
C GLU A 314 -56.46 -22.56 -21.93
N GLU A 315 -56.30 -23.05 -20.71
CA GLU A 315 -56.35 -22.23 -19.49
C GLU A 315 -55.27 -21.15 -19.49
N PHE A 316 -54.02 -21.56 -19.75
CA PHE A 316 -52.88 -20.65 -19.86
C PHE A 316 -53.04 -19.65 -21.00
N HIS A 317 -53.55 -20.07 -22.15
CA HIS A 317 -53.79 -19.17 -23.28
C HIS A 317 -54.81 -18.08 -22.92
N LYS A 318 -55.90 -18.46 -22.23
CA LYS A 318 -56.90 -17.51 -21.72
C LYS A 318 -56.29 -16.57 -20.68
N ILE A 319 -55.43 -17.06 -19.79
CA ILE A 319 -54.69 -16.23 -18.83
C ILE A 319 -53.82 -15.18 -19.55
N VAL A 320 -53.00 -15.58 -20.52
CA VAL A 320 -52.12 -14.66 -21.26
C VAL A 320 -52.91 -13.61 -22.04
N ILE A 321 -54.00 -13.99 -22.73
CA ILE A 321 -54.83 -13.06 -23.50
C ILE A 321 -55.67 -12.14 -22.60
N SER A 322 -56.01 -12.56 -21.37
CA SER A 322 -56.80 -11.76 -20.43
C SER A 322 -56.06 -10.55 -19.85
N GLN A 323 -54.73 -10.53 -19.95
CA GLN A 323 -53.92 -9.42 -19.47
C GLN A 323 -54.13 -8.21 -20.39
N LYS A 324 -54.73 -7.15 -19.86
CA LYS A 324 -54.91 -5.88 -20.57
C LYS A 324 -53.71 -4.98 -20.32
N TYR A 325 -53.16 -4.43 -21.40
CA TYR A 325 -52.07 -3.45 -21.34
C TYR A 325 -52.60 -2.07 -21.73
N ILE A 326 -52.15 -1.04 -21.01
CA ILE A 326 -52.35 0.37 -21.37
C ILE A 326 -51.02 0.83 -21.99
N PRO A 327 -50.97 1.24 -23.26
CA PRO A 327 -49.77 1.82 -23.83
C PRO A 327 -49.43 3.13 -23.10
N ILE A 328 -48.19 3.26 -22.64
CA ILE A 328 -47.70 4.52 -22.07
C ILE A 328 -47.23 5.39 -23.25
N GLU A 329 -47.94 6.48 -23.53
CA GLU A 329 -47.49 7.48 -24.50
C GLU A 329 -46.25 8.21 -23.96
N ALA A 330 -45.24 8.39 -24.82
CA ALA A 330 -43.97 9.00 -24.44
C ALA A 330 -44.05 10.53 -24.47
N GLY A 331 -44.10 11.17 -23.29
CA GLY A 331 -43.75 12.59 -23.16
C GLY A 331 -44.35 13.36 -21.96
N SER A 332 -43.53 14.28 -21.43
CA SER A 332 -43.87 15.41 -20.55
C SER A 332 -44.21 15.19 -19.05
N ALA A 333 -43.20 15.49 -18.23
CA ALA A 333 -43.20 16.49 -17.15
C ALA A 333 -44.24 16.50 -15.99
N THR A 334 -43.69 16.30 -14.77
CA THR A 334 -43.95 17.03 -13.50
C THR A 334 -45.21 16.78 -12.63
N TYR A 335 -45.01 17.02 -11.32
CA TYR A 335 -45.95 17.09 -10.16
C TYR A 335 -46.31 15.78 -9.43
N PRO A 336 -46.68 15.82 -8.12
CA PRO A 336 -46.36 16.80 -7.05
C PRO A 336 -45.90 16.16 -5.72
N SER A 337 -45.43 16.98 -4.78
CA SER A 337 -45.04 16.61 -3.40
C SER A 337 -46.22 16.12 -2.53
N VAL A 338 -46.02 15.04 -1.77
CA VAL A 338 -46.98 14.56 -0.76
C VAL A 338 -46.27 14.19 0.56
N LEU A 339 -46.69 14.88 1.64
CA LEU A 339 -46.48 14.57 3.06
C LEU A 339 -45.03 14.54 3.61
N GLU A 340 -44.55 15.73 4.00
CA GLU A 340 -43.48 15.88 5.01
C GLU A 340 -43.90 15.26 6.35
N THR A 341 -43.17 14.23 6.82
CA THR A 341 -43.13 13.87 8.23
C THR A 341 -42.18 14.82 8.96
N LYS A 342 -42.72 15.63 9.88
CA LYS A 342 -41.92 16.52 10.75
C LYS A 342 -41.24 15.74 11.88
N LEU A 343 -40.28 14.90 11.52
CA LEU A 343 -39.15 14.58 12.38
C LEU A 343 -37.97 15.46 11.94
N PRO A 344 -37.09 15.91 12.85
CA PRO A 344 -35.86 16.58 12.45
C PRO A 344 -34.94 15.53 11.82
N VAL A 345 -35.06 15.34 10.50
CA VAL A 345 -34.03 14.65 9.74
C VAL A 345 -32.83 15.59 9.72
N SER A 346 -31.88 15.36 10.62
CA SER A 346 -30.52 15.84 10.45
C SER A 346 -30.01 15.23 9.14
N GLY A 347 -30.06 16.00 8.04
CA GLY A 347 -29.42 15.57 6.80
C GLY A 347 -27.94 15.29 7.03
N PRO A 348 -27.29 14.49 6.17
CA PRO A 348 -25.91 14.05 6.35
C PRO A 348 -25.01 15.25 6.64
N LYS A 349 -24.53 15.31 7.88
CA LYS A 349 -23.72 16.41 8.39
C LYS A 349 -22.28 16.10 8.02
N THR A 350 -21.77 16.70 6.96
CA THR A 350 -20.35 16.59 6.61
C THR A 350 -19.52 17.09 7.79
N LEU A 351 -18.84 16.16 8.44
CA LEU A 351 -17.78 16.47 9.40
C LEU A 351 -16.45 16.50 8.66
N TYR A 352 -15.43 17.04 9.31
CA TYR A 352 -14.08 17.06 8.74
C TYR A 352 -13.08 16.46 9.73
N VAL A 353 -12.14 15.68 9.21
CA VAL A 353 -10.84 15.51 9.86
C VAL A 353 -9.93 16.56 9.26
N THR A 354 -9.31 17.39 10.11
CA THR A 354 -8.34 18.39 9.70
C THR A 354 -7.07 18.20 10.51
N GLY A 355 -5.91 18.44 9.92
CA GLY A 355 -4.66 18.31 10.65
C GLY A 355 -3.45 18.76 9.84
N TYR A 356 -2.29 18.45 10.39
CA TYR A 356 -0.97 18.67 9.83
C TYR A 356 -0.14 17.42 10.10
N VAL A 357 0.61 16.94 9.11
CA VAL A 357 1.54 15.81 9.25
C VAL A 357 2.96 16.31 9.14
N SER A 358 3.79 15.94 10.11
CA SER A 358 5.22 16.24 10.13
C SER A 358 6.08 15.05 10.48
N ASP A 359 7.33 15.11 10.02
CA ASP A 359 8.36 14.13 10.30
C ASP A 359 8.85 14.22 11.76
N ALA A 360 9.95 13.53 12.06
CA ALA A 360 10.59 13.59 13.35
C ALA A 360 11.11 14.99 13.73
N ASP A 361 11.56 15.78 12.75
CA ASP A 361 12.23 17.07 12.92
C ASP A 361 11.20 18.23 13.02
N GLY A 362 10.05 18.05 12.38
CA GLY A 362 8.92 18.99 12.34
C GLY A 362 8.59 19.49 10.93
N ASN A 363 9.32 19.03 9.90
CA ASN A 363 9.12 19.38 8.50
C ASN A 363 7.78 18.79 8.00
N PRO A 364 7.09 19.45 7.06
CA PRO A 364 5.83 18.94 6.51
C PRO A 364 6.07 17.65 5.72
N LEU A 365 5.21 16.65 5.90
CA LEU A 365 5.08 15.58 4.90
C LEU A 365 4.19 16.10 3.77
N SER A 366 4.81 16.77 2.79
CA SER A 366 4.11 17.31 1.63
C SER A 366 3.44 16.18 0.82
N TYR A 367 2.22 16.44 0.34
CA TYR A 367 1.47 15.58 -0.59
C TYR A 367 1.25 14.11 -0.16
N VAL A 368 1.44 13.80 1.13
CA VAL A 368 1.30 12.43 1.66
C VAL A 368 -0.17 11.97 1.66
N GLU A 369 -0.41 10.72 1.28
CA GLU A 369 -1.76 10.14 1.27
C GLU A 369 -2.28 9.91 2.71
N ILE A 370 -3.52 10.34 2.98
CA ILE A 370 -4.18 10.22 4.29
C ILE A 370 -5.49 9.43 4.13
N HIS A 371 -5.67 8.37 4.91
CA HIS A 371 -6.95 7.64 4.97
C HIS A 371 -7.61 7.85 6.34
N ALA A 372 -8.93 8.05 6.37
CA ALA A 372 -9.73 8.00 7.60
C ALA A 372 -10.80 6.91 7.50
N ARG A 373 -10.93 6.05 8.51
CA ARG A 373 -12.00 5.04 8.62
C ARG A 373 -12.95 5.43 9.75
N VAL A 374 -14.23 5.54 9.43
CA VAL A 374 -15.29 5.83 10.40
C VAL A 374 -16.48 4.94 10.11
N LYS A 375 -16.98 4.22 11.13
CA LYS A 375 -18.11 3.27 11.01
C LYS A 375 -17.93 2.28 9.84
N GLY A 376 -16.68 1.87 9.58
CA GLY A 376 -16.30 0.95 8.49
C GLY A 376 -16.17 1.57 7.10
N GLN A 377 -16.60 2.82 6.90
CA GLN A 377 -16.40 3.56 5.65
C GLN A 377 -14.98 4.14 5.60
N MET A 378 -14.34 4.13 4.44
CA MET A 378 -13.00 4.68 4.22
C MET A 378 -13.07 5.94 3.37
N PHE A 379 -12.45 7.01 3.86
CA PHE A 379 -12.32 8.30 3.21
C PHE A 379 -10.85 8.53 2.91
N LYS A 380 -10.53 8.88 1.65
CA LYS A 380 -9.17 9.22 1.24
C LYS A 380 -9.02 10.73 1.09
N GLY A 381 -7.82 11.23 1.34
CA GLY A 381 -7.36 12.58 1.02
C GLY A 381 -5.85 12.61 0.96
N ARG A 382 -5.28 13.81 0.81
CA ARG A 382 -3.83 14.05 0.78
C ARG A 382 -3.51 15.32 1.58
N ALA A 383 -2.27 15.41 2.05
CA ALA A 383 -1.72 16.67 2.54
C ALA A 383 -1.48 17.67 1.37
N ASP A 384 -1.39 18.95 1.68
CA ASP A 384 -0.84 19.97 0.78
C ASP A 384 0.69 20.09 0.92
N ALA A 385 1.31 21.04 0.22
CA ALA A 385 2.75 21.31 0.31
C ALA A 385 3.19 21.72 1.72
N ASP A 386 2.30 22.36 2.49
CA ASP A 386 2.52 22.76 3.87
C ASP A 386 2.13 21.64 4.87
N GLY A 387 1.99 20.39 4.41
CA GLY A 387 1.67 19.21 5.24
C GLY A 387 0.26 19.20 5.84
N ASN A 388 -0.61 20.15 5.49
CA ASN A 388 -1.97 20.25 6.04
C ASN A 388 -2.94 19.40 5.25
N PHE A 389 -3.91 18.78 5.93
CA PHE A 389 -4.95 17.98 5.28
C PHE A 389 -6.36 18.33 5.79
N GLN A 390 -7.35 18.12 4.92
CA GLN A 390 -8.76 18.22 5.26
C GLN A 390 -9.56 17.13 4.53
N ILE A 391 -10.06 16.14 5.27
CA ILE A 391 -10.87 15.04 4.74
C ILE A 391 -12.35 15.28 5.07
N PRO A 392 -13.25 15.40 4.08
CA PRO A 392 -14.69 15.45 4.32
C PRO A 392 -15.24 14.06 4.66
N LEU A 393 -15.75 13.91 5.88
CA LEU A 393 -16.48 12.74 6.35
C LEU A 393 -17.97 12.91 6.05
N SER A 394 -18.42 12.37 4.92
CA SER A 394 -19.83 12.29 4.56
C SER A 394 -20.53 11.13 5.28
N ILE A 395 -20.60 11.23 6.61
CA ILE A 395 -21.15 10.19 7.50
C ILE A 395 -22.48 10.60 8.13
N GLU A 396 -23.34 9.62 8.38
CA GLU A 396 -24.56 9.80 9.17
C GLU A 396 -24.33 9.36 10.63
N LEU A 397 -24.64 10.26 11.57
CA LEU A 397 -24.53 10.05 13.01
C LEU A 397 -25.89 10.29 13.69
N ASP A 398 -26.37 9.34 14.49
CA ASP A 398 -27.54 9.51 15.38
C ASP A 398 -27.22 10.60 16.43
N GLU A 399 -28.22 11.36 16.88
CA GLU A 399 -28.12 12.31 18.01
C GLU A 399 -27.52 11.67 19.29
N LYS A 400 -27.58 10.34 19.42
CA LYS A 400 -26.96 9.55 20.50
C LYS A 400 -25.50 9.21 20.27
N GLU A 401 -25.02 9.17 19.03
CA GLU A 401 -23.64 8.85 18.65
C GLU A 401 -22.73 10.06 18.89
N ASN A 402 -22.41 10.30 20.16
CA ASN A 402 -21.58 11.42 20.63
C ASN A 402 -20.12 11.01 20.90
N ASP A 403 -19.77 9.74 20.69
CA ASP A 403 -18.42 9.19 20.79
C ASP A 403 -18.30 8.07 19.75
N VAL A 404 -17.64 8.36 18.62
CA VAL A 404 -17.52 7.43 17.48
C VAL A 404 -16.05 7.28 17.12
N MET A 405 -15.56 6.05 17.15
CA MET A 405 -14.18 5.70 16.80
C MET A 405 -13.85 6.12 15.36
N LEU A 406 -12.68 6.75 15.21
CA LEU A 406 -12.11 7.16 13.93
C LEU A 406 -10.68 6.65 13.88
N ASP A 407 -10.37 5.82 12.90
CA ASP A 407 -9.00 5.40 12.64
C ASP A 407 -8.42 6.31 11.56
N LEU A 408 -7.22 6.81 11.74
CA LEU A 408 -6.53 7.69 10.79
C LEU A 408 -5.21 7.05 10.39
N TRP A 409 -4.91 6.97 9.09
CA TRP A 409 -3.63 6.49 8.56
C TRP A 409 -2.95 7.57 7.74
N VAL A 410 -1.63 7.61 7.84
CA VAL A 410 -0.73 8.31 6.91
C VAL A 410 -0.03 7.21 6.12
N ILE A 411 -0.24 7.15 4.81
CA ILE A 411 0.39 6.19 3.90
C ILE A 411 1.53 6.91 3.20
N PHE A 412 2.75 6.36 3.24
CA PHE A 412 3.95 7.03 2.75
C PHE A 412 4.06 6.87 1.23
N SER A 413 3.11 7.49 0.53
CA SER A 413 3.05 7.63 -0.91
C SER A 413 2.87 9.11 -1.22
N TYR A 414 3.68 9.63 -2.13
CA TYR A 414 3.66 11.04 -2.53
C TYR A 414 2.84 11.18 -3.80
N GLU A 415 1.65 11.79 -3.69
CA GLU A 415 0.75 11.99 -4.83
C GLU A 415 0.53 13.48 -5.12
N ARG A 416 1.09 13.94 -6.24
CA ARG A 416 1.04 15.32 -6.69
C ARG A 416 0.64 15.37 -8.17
N ASP A 417 -0.16 16.36 -8.55
CA ASP A 417 -0.58 16.60 -9.94
C ASP A 417 -1.15 15.33 -10.63
N ASP A 418 -1.92 14.57 -9.84
CA ASP A 418 -2.58 13.28 -10.15
C ASP A 418 -1.63 12.14 -10.58
N LYS A 419 -0.37 12.23 -10.16
CA LYS A 419 0.67 11.19 -10.28
C LYS A 419 1.23 10.80 -8.91
N ASN A 420 1.55 9.52 -8.75
CA ASN A 420 2.30 9.02 -7.61
C ASN A 420 3.78 9.00 -7.98
N TYR A 421 4.60 9.90 -7.41
CA TYR A 421 6.01 10.02 -7.79
C TYR A 421 6.91 9.03 -7.04
N PHE A 422 6.60 8.73 -5.77
CA PHE A 422 7.29 7.67 -5.04
C PHE A 422 6.44 7.10 -3.91
N ALA A 423 6.77 5.88 -3.50
CA ALA A 423 6.25 5.27 -2.29
C ALA A 423 7.38 4.65 -1.48
N VAL A 424 7.29 4.76 -0.15
CA VAL A 424 8.28 4.21 0.79
C VAL A 424 7.80 2.84 1.28
N TYR A 425 8.70 1.87 1.26
CA TYR A 425 8.47 0.49 1.68
C TYR A 425 9.49 0.08 2.75
N ASP A 426 9.06 -0.76 3.68
CA ASP A 426 9.91 -1.38 4.70
C ASP A 426 10.01 -2.90 4.50
N LEU A 427 11.22 -3.45 4.67
CA LEU A 427 11.49 -4.88 4.72
C LEU A 427 10.95 -5.53 6.01
N ASP A 428 9.88 -6.32 5.88
CA ASP A 428 9.39 -7.25 6.91
C ASP A 428 9.74 -8.69 6.51
N GLY A 429 10.71 -9.27 7.23
CA GLY A 429 11.27 -10.58 6.90
C GLY A 429 11.95 -10.57 5.53
N ASN A 430 11.24 -11.08 4.51
CA ASN A 430 11.72 -11.21 3.13
C ASN A 430 10.79 -10.50 2.11
N THR A 431 9.95 -9.56 2.57
CA THR A 431 8.98 -8.87 1.72
C THR A 431 8.90 -7.39 2.09
N TYR A 432 9.00 -6.53 1.09
CA TYR A 432 8.78 -5.10 1.24
C TYR A 432 7.28 -4.78 1.30
N ASN A 433 6.87 -3.97 2.29
CA ASN A 433 5.48 -3.53 2.48
C ASN A 433 5.43 -2.01 2.56
N VAL A 434 4.40 -1.39 1.99
CA VAL A 434 4.19 0.06 2.04
C VAL A 434 4.24 0.57 3.48
N VAL A 435 4.97 1.65 3.71
CA VAL A 435 5.07 2.29 5.00
C VAL A 435 3.78 3.03 5.33
N TYR A 436 3.22 2.77 6.51
CA TYR A 436 2.13 3.55 7.05
C TYR A 436 2.31 3.80 8.55
N TYR A 437 1.77 4.93 9.00
CA TYR A 437 1.48 5.24 10.39
C TYR A 437 -0.03 5.19 10.60
N SER A 438 -0.50 4.76 11.77
CA SER A 438 -1.92 4.82 12.15
C SER A 438 -2.14 5.43 13.54
N GLN A 439 -3.31 6.03 13.75
CA GLN A 439 -3.73 6.61 15.02
C GLN A 439 -5.24 6.45 15.28
N GLU A 440 -5.60 5.93 16.45
CA GLU A 440 -6.99 5.87 16.93
C GLU A 440 -7.45 7.21 17.55
N LEU A 441 -8.51 7.78 16.98
CA LEU A 441 -9.15 9.03 17.36
C LEU A 441 -10.65 8.80 17.64
N ALA A 442 -11.37 9.86 18.03
CA ALA A 442 -12.80 9.81 18.27
C ALA A 442 -13.51 11.09 17.82
N ILE A 443 -14.66 10.95 17.18
CA ILE A 443 -15.59 12.03 16.88
C ILE A 443 -16.45 12.27 18.12
N ILE A 444 -16.17 13.36 18.83
CA ILE A 444 -16.89 13.74 20.06
C ILE A 444 -17.95 14.80 19.79
N ASP A 445 -19.16 14.62 20.34
CA ASP A 445 -20.33 15.51 20.17
C ASP A 445 -20.66 15.85 18.69
N GLN A 446 -20.39 14.94 17.76
CA GLN A 446 -20.50 15.18 16.31
C GLN A 446 -19.74 16.43 15.83
N LYS A 447 -18.54 16.70 16.34
CA LYS A 447 -17.67 17.83 15.92
C LYS A 447 -16.60 17.37 14.93
N ASN A 448 -16.00 18.33 14.22
CA ASN A 448 -14.80 18.08 13.44
C ASN A 448 -13.67 17.58 14.36
N VAL A 449 -12.80 16.74 13.81
CA VAL A 449 -11.64 16.17 14.51
C VAL A 449 -10.39 16.93 14.06
N GLU A 450 -9.62 17.44 15.01
CA GLU A 450 -8.30 18.04 14.76
C GLU A 450 -7.23 17.01 15.11
N ALA A 451 -6.39 16.66 14.15
CA ALA A 451 -5.41 15.57 14.23
C ALA A 451 -4.01 16.05 13.83
N PRO A 452 -3.27 16.75 14.73
CA PRO A 452 -1.87 17.06 14.51
C PRO A 452 -1.02 15.79 14.69
N ILE A 453 -0.30 15.40 13.63
CA ILE A 453 0.55 14.21 13.59
C ILE A 453 2.01 14.66 13.51
N ARG A 454 2.82 14.17 14.45
CA ARG A 454 4.29 14.22 14.38
C ARG A 454 4.81 12.79 14.46
N LEU A 455 5.67 12.43 13.51
CA LEU A 455 6.18 11.07 13.32
C LEU A 455 7.53 10.88 14.04
N ASP A 456 7.63 11.41 15.27
CA ASP A 456 8.85 11.41 16.11
C ASP A 456 9.18 10.05 16.77
N GLY A 457 8.41 9.01 16.47
CA GLY A 457 8.57 7.68 17.05
C GLY A 457 8.05 7.53 18.50
N SER A 458 7.39 8.55 19.08
CA SER A 458 6.91 8.51 20.46
C SER A 458 5.92 7.36 20.70
N PRO A 459 6.18 6.46 21.68
CA PRO A 459 5.31 5.33 21.96
C PRO A 459 3.97 5.74 22.57
N ASP A 460 2.89 5.29 21.95
CA ASP A 460 1.51 5.51 22.37
C ASP A 460 0.69 4.26 21.99
N PRO A 461 -0.06 3.64 22.92
CA PRO A 461 -0.86 2.45 22.62
C PRO A 461 -1.99 2.70 21.61
N LYS A 462 -2.29 3.95 21.25
CA LYS A 462 -3.24 4.32 20.19
C LYS A 462 -2.60 4.54 18.83
N LYS A 463 -1.27 4.36 18.70
CA LYS A 463 -0.53 4.52 17.45
C LYS A 463 -0.04 3.17 16.94
N GLY A 464 -0.02 3.00 15.63
CA GLY A 464 0.54 1.84 14.95
C GLY A 464 1.47 2.23 13.80
N SER A 465 2.27 1.27 13.33
CA SER A 465 3.08 1.40 12.13
C SER A 465 3.04 0.10 11.31
N SER A 466 3.31 0.19 10.01
CA SER A 466 3.52 -0.97 9.13
C SER A 466 4.74 -1.82 9.52
N THR A 467 5.69 -1.27 10.28
CA THR A 467 6.89 -2.00 10.75
C THR A 467 6.60 -2.82 12.01
N GLY A 468 5.54 -2.47 12.74
CA GLY A 468 5.23 -3.03 14.07
C GLY A 468 6.00 -2.39 15.23
N ASN A 469 6.97 -1.52 14.93
CA ASN A 469 7.66 -0.69 15.92
C ASN A 469 7.47 0.80 15.57
N ILE A 470 6.83 1.54 16.47
CA ILE A 470 6.52 2.95 16.23
C ILE A 470 7.79 3.83 16.19
N ALA A 471 8.88 3.42 16.84
CA ALA A 471 10.15 4.16 16.84
C ALA A 471 10.75 4.30 15.43
N ASP A 472 10.55 3.30 14.56
CA ASP A 472 11.05 3.30 13.18
C ASP A 472 10.46 4.45 12.33
N MET A 473 9.29 4.99 12.71
CA MET A 473 8.67 6.14 12.06
C MET A 473 9.57 7.39 12.11
N LYS A 474 10.47 7.47 13.10
CA LYS A 474 11.44 8.58 13.22
C LYS A 474 12.37 8.63 12.01
N SER A 475 12.92 7.49 11.60
CA SER A 475 13.72 7.35 10.38
C SER A 475 12.88 7.47 9.11
N LEU A 476 11.77 6.72 9.04
CA LEU A 476 11.03 6.56 7.79
C LEU A 476 10.31 7.84 7.36
N SER A 477 9.85 8.67 8.30
CA SER A 477 9.17 9.94 7.98
C SER A 477 10.13 10.99 7.41
N VAL A 478 11.38 10.96 7.89
CA VAL A 478 12.50 11.74 7.38
C VAL A 478 12.88 11.31 5.95
N ILE A 479 12.97 9.99 5.70
CA ILE A 479 13.24 9.45 4.35
C ILE A 479 12.17 9.91 3.37
N TYR A 480 10.88 9.86 3.78
CA TYR A 480 9.79 10.40 2.97
C TYR A 480 9.97 11.90 2.70
N ALA A 481 10.25 12.71 3.73
CA ALA A 481 10.38 14.17 3.57
C ALA A 481 11.51 14.54 2.60
N HIS A 482 12.68 13.89 2.70
CA HIS A 482 13.81 14.16 1.82
C HIS A 482 13.61 13.66 0.39
N THR A 483 12.96 12.50 0.18
CA THR A 483 12.58 12.10 -1.19
C THR A 483 11.54 13.07 -1.78
N ALA A 484 10.63 13.61 -0.97
CA ALA A 484 9.69 14.65 -1.42
C ALA A 484 10.38 15.95 -1.80
N GLU A 485 11.39 16.40 -1.06
CA GLU A 485 12.21 17.58 -1.39
C GLU A 485 12.95 17.39 -2.73
N ALA A 486 13.48 16.20 -3.01
CA ALA A 486 14.12 15.88 -4.29
C ALA A 486 13.12 15.86 -5.47
N VAL A 487 11.91 15.32 -5.28
CA VAL A 487 10.82 15.38 -6.26
C VAL A 487 10.40 16.82 -6.53
N ASP A 488 10.13 17.59 -5.47
CA ASP A 488 9.71 18.99 -5.58
C ASP A 488 10.79 19.84 -6.26
N PHE A 489 12.07 19.59 -6.00
CA PHE A 489 13.19 20.23 -6.71
C PHE A 489 13.14 19.96 -8.23
N CYS A 490 13.03 18.69 -8.62
CA CYS A 490 13.00 18.30 -10.04
C CYS A 490 11.81 18.91 -10.79
N LEU A 491 10.62 18.89 -10.17
CA LEU A 491 9.39 19.39 -10.78
C LEU A 491 9.29 20.93 -10.79
N VAL A 492 9.74 21.61 -9.74
CA VAL A 492 9.51 23.05 -9.54
C VAL A 492 10.71 23.91 -9.93
N GLU A 493 11.93 23.47 -9.62
CA GLU A 493 13.15 24.28 -9.83
C GLU A 493 13.82 23.95 -11.16
N LEU A 494 13.78 22.69 -11.61
CA LEU A 494 14.36 22.25 -12.88
C LEU A 494 13.37 22.21 -14.06
N ASP A 495 12.05 22.21 -13.81
CA ASP A 495 11.01 21.96 -14.82
C ASP A 495 11.30 20.65 -15.60
N ALA A 496 11.70 19.61 -14.86
CA ALA A 496 12.14 18.32 -15.41
C ALA A 496 10.99 17.30 -15.48
N ASP A 497 10.95 16.53 -16.56
CA ASP A 497 10.09 15.35 -16.67
C ASP A 497 10.79 14.16 -16.01
N ILE A 498 10.20 13.67 -14.92
CA ILE A 498 10.70 12.52 -14.14
C ILE A 498 9.78 11.29 -14.25
N ASP A 499 8.95 11.19 -15.30
CA ASP A 499 7.98 10.11 -15.52
C ASP A 499 8.59 8.72 -15.86
N HIS A 500 9.76 8.36 -15.32
CA HIS A 500 10.39 7.05 -15.56
C HIS A 500 9.91 5.97 -14.58
N LYS A 501 8.96 5.16 -15.06
CA LYS A 501 8.39 3.99 -14.35
C LYS A 501 7.88 4.32 -12.94
N LEU A 502 7.20 5.45 -12.82
CA LEU A 502 6.61 5.90 -11.55
C LEU A 502 5.55 4.92 -11.01
N PRO A 503 5.39 4.80 -9.67
CA PRO A 503 6.15 5.49 -8.63
C PRO A 503 7.56 4.91 -8.46
N VAL A 504 8.52 5.75 -8.07
CA VAL A 504 9.83 5.29 -7.58
C VAL A 504 9.61 4.49 -6.29
N GLU A 505 10.09 3.25 -6.27
CA GLU A 505 9.95 2.36 -5.12
C GLU A 505 11.14 2.58 -4.16
N VAL A 506 10.92 3.30 -3.04
CA VAL A 506 11.97 3.54 -2.02
C VAL A 506 11.95 2.41 -1.01
N LEU A 507 12.91 1.49 -1.12
CA LEU A 507 12.98 0.21 -0.42
C LEU A 507 13.95 0.29 0.77
N VAL A 508 13.41 0.48 1.97
CA VAL A 508 14.19 0.72 3.19
C VAL A 508 14.44 -0.58 3.97
N GLY A 509 15.66 -0.75 4.47
CA GLY A 509 16.03 -1.82 5.38
C GLY A 509 16.66 -3.04 4.71
N ASN A 510 17.23 -2.90 3.50
CA ASN A 510 17.90 -4.02 2.85
C ASN A 510 19.14 -4.49 3.64
N ASN A 511 19.41 -5.80 3.62
CA ASN A 511 20.54 -6.40 4.37
C ASN A 511 21.85 -6.48 3.56
N ASP A 512 21.81 -6.10 2.29
CA ASP A 512 22.93 -6.24 1.34
C ASP A 512 23.96 -5.10 1.52
N ARG A 513 23.71 -4.22 2.50
CA ARG A 513 24.57 -3.12 2.98
C ARG A 513 24.78 -1.97 1.99
N GLN A 514 24.21 -2.07 0.80
CA GLN A 514 24.27 -1.05 -0.25
C GLN A 514 23.07 -0.10 -0.17
N THR A 515 23.34 1.17 -0.44
CA THR A 515 22.34 2.17 -0.81
C THR A 515 22.63 2.52 -2.28
N LEU A 516 21.61 2.43 -3.16
CA LEU A 516 21.76 2.62 -4.61
C LEU A 516 20.43 2.85 -5.33
N TYR A 517 20.47 3.49 -6.50
CA TYR A 517 19.39 3.54 -7.49
C TYR A 517 19.48 2.37 -8.48
N SER A 518 18.34 1.71 -8.75
CA SER A 518 18.20 0.59 -9.69
C SER A 518 17.18 0.93 -10.79
N PRO A 519 17.62 1.23 -12.03
CA PRO A 519 16.77 1.82 -13.07
C PRO A 519 15.83 0.84 -13.77
N GLY A 520 16.08 -0.47 -13.68
CA GLY A 520 15.25 -1.49 -14.34
C GLY A 520 13.82 -1.52 -13.80
N GLN A 521 13.62 -1.21 -12.52
CA GLN A 521 12.31 -1.07 -11.88
C GLN A 521 12.07 0.31 -11.25
N SER A 522 13.02 1.26 -11.38
CA SER A 522 12.99 2.57 -10.73
C SER A 522 12.89 2.45 -9.20
N ARG A 523 13.89 1.80 -8.61
CA ARG A 523 13.99 1.55 -7.16
C ARG A 523 15.11 2.37 -6.56
N ILE A 524 14.89 2.96 -5.39
CA ILE A 524 15.97 3.40 -4.51
C ILE A 524 16.05 2.39 -3.38
N LEU A 525 17.16 1.67 -3.27
CA LEU A 525 17.42 0.75 -2.16
C LEU A 525 18.17 1.54 -1.09
N ILE A 526 17.68 1.49 0.16
CA ILE A 526 18.35 2.06 1.33
C ILE A 526 18.68 0.93 2.29
N SER A 527 19.96 0.77 2.63
CA SER A 527 20.38 -0.31 3.52
C SER A 527 19.84 -0.12 4.94
N SER A 528 19.68 -1.20 5.71
CA SER A 528 19.32 -1.12 7.14
C SER A 528 20.33 -0.31 7.96
N ASN A 529 21.56 -0.23 7.49
CA ASN A 529 22.65 0.56 8.07
C ASN A 529 22.43 2.06 7.80
N ASP A 530 22.12 2.40 6.54
CA ASP A 530 21.95 3.78 6.11
C ASP A 530 20.60 4.36 6.53
N ALA A 531 19.58 3.53 6.77
CA ALA A 531 18.23 3.93 7.19
C ALA A 531 18.14 4.60 8.59
N GLY A 532 19.23 4.73 9.34
CA GLY A 532 19.26 5.40 10.64
C GLY A 532 18.77 6.87 10.56
N TYR A 533 18.10 7.35 11.61
CA TYR A 533 17.68 8.75 11.68
C TYR A 533 18.87 9.70 11.92
N SER A 534 19.92 9.20 12.59
CA SER A 534 21.15 9.92 12.92
C SER A 534 22.34 9.56 12.03
N ASN A 535 22.13 8.85 10.90
CA ASN A 535 23.23 8.43 10.02
C ASN A 535 23.76 9.64 9.22
N SER A 536 25.08 9.85 9.20
CA SER A 536 25.73 10.96 8.48
C SER A 536 25.51 10.97 6.96
N ASN A 537 24.97 9.91 6.36
CA ASN A 537 24.68 9.81 4.93
C ASN A 537 23.36 10.51 4.50
N ARG A 538 22.48 10.92 5.44
CA ARG A 538 21.24 11.65 5.12
C ARG A 538 21.49 13.17 5.02
N PRO A 539 20.66 13.93 4.30
CA PRO A 539 19.85 13.47 3.16
C PRO A 539 20.69 13.30 1.88
N LYS A 540 21.88 13.92 1.86
CA LYS A 540 22.69 14.16 0.66
C LYS A 540 23.05 12.87 -0.09
N ASN A 541 23.74 11.93 0.56
CA ASN A 541 24.22 10.70 -0.09
C ASN A 541 23.12 9.60 -0.17
N ARG A 542 22.04 9.69 0.60
CA ARG A 542 21.06 8.58 0.73
C ARG A 542 19.73 8.82 0.01
N GLU A 543 19.20 10.05 0.05
CA GLU A 543 17.94 10.39 -0.62
C GLU A 543 18.17 11.25 -1.85
N TYR A 544 18.95 12.32 -1.74
CA TYR A 544 19.11 13.28 -2.83
C TYR A 544 19.99 12.72 -3.96
N HIS A 545 21.13 12.10 -3.65
CA HIS A 545 22.02 11.45 -4.62
C HIS A 545 21.30 10.33 -5.40
N GLU A 546 20.63 9.40 -4.69
CA GLU A 546 19.91 8.30 -5.34
C GLU A 546 18.71 8.77 -6.17
N PHE A 547 18.05 9.86 -5.76
CA PHE A 547 16.99 10.47 -6.56
C PHE A 547 17.56 11.28 -7.75
N ALA A 548 18.78 11.81 -7.64
CA ALA A 548 19.47 12.43 -8.78
C ALA A 548 19.86 11.40 -9.84
N HIS A 549 20.21 10.17 -9.46
CA HIS A 549 20.33 9.03 -10.38
C HIS A 549 19.00 8.71 -11.09
N HIS A 550 17.87 8.76 -10.36
CA HIS A 550 16.54 8.66 -10.99
C HIS A 550 16.26 9.81 -11.98
N LEU A 551 16.54 11.06 -11.61
CA LEU A 551 16.43 12.23 -12.49
C LEU A 551 17.27 12.05 -13.76
N MET A 552 18.52 11.58 -13.62
CA MET A 552 19.40 11.30 -14.75
C MET A 552 18.75 10.28 -15.69
N TYR A 553 18.32 9.14 -15.15
CA TYR A 553 17.74 8.07 -15.96
C TYR A 553 16.41 8.47 -16.61
N ALA A 554 15.58 9.27 -15.93
CA ALA A 554 14.35 9.82 -16.52
C ALA A 554 14.63 10.83 -17.64
N THR A 555 15.68 11.63 -17.50
CA THR A 555 16.08 12.65 -18.49
C THR A 555 16.74 12.02 -19.72
N TYR A 556 17.57 10.99 -19.53
CA TYR A 556 18.37 10.38 -20.62
C TYR A 556 17.73 9.12 -21.21
N GLY A 557 16.93 8.39 -20.42
CA GLY A 557 16.37 7.08 -20.75
C GLY A 557 17.33 5.89 -20.58
N ASP A 558 18.62 6.16 -20.29
CA ASP A 558 19.67 5.17 -20.04
C ASP A 558 20.85 5.81 -19.27
N TRP A 559 21.73 4.98 -18.71
CA TRP A 559 23.04 5.41 -18.24
C TRP A 559 23.87 6.01 -19.39
N THR A 560 24.86 6.85 -19.08
CA THR A 560 25.77 7.42 -20.08
C THR A 560 26.51 6.32 -20.83
N SER A 561 26.72 6.51 -22.13
CA SER A 561 27.34 5.48 -22.96
C SER A 561 28.81 5.20 -22.57
N GLY A 562 29.48 6.17 -21.94
CA GLY A 562 30.85 6.06 -21.47
C GLY A 562 30.99 5.17 -20.25
N SER A 563 30.09 5.27 -19.27
CA SER A 563 30.10 4.38 -18.11
C SER A 563 29.98 2.91 -18.56
N MET A 564 29.14 2.62 -19.56
CA MET A 564 28.94 1.29 -20.14
C MET A 564 30.13 0.73 -20.98
N VAL A 565 31.25 1.44 -21.13
CA VAL A 565 32.40 0.95 -21.91
C VAL A 565 33.06 -0.27 -21.23
N ALA A 566 33.55 -1.22 -22.02
CA ALA A 566 34.21 -2.41 -21.49
C ALA A 566 35.51 -2.07 -20.72
N GLY A 567 35.65 -2.63 -19.51
CA GLY A 567 36.77 -2.34 -18.62
C GLY A 567 36.54 -1.15 -17.70
N THR A 568 35.36 -0.54 -17.76
CA THR A 568 34.85 0.42 -16.78
C THR A 568 34.32 -0.33 -15.55
N LYS A 569 34.68 0.07 -14.33
CA LYS A 569 34.05 -0.33 -13.05
C LYS A 569 33.38 0.89 -12.41
N ASN A 570 32.47 0.67 -11.45
CA ASN A 570 31.80 1.77 -10.74
C ASN A 570 32.70 2.47 -9.72
N HIS A 571 32.43 3.78 -9.51
CA HIS A 571 33.24 4.74 -8.73
C HIS A 571 34.70 4.86 -9.18
N ASP A 572 35.07 4.16 -10.23
CA ASP A 572 36.45 3.97 -10.62
C ASP A 572 36.80 5.23 -11.48
N GLY A 573 37.32 6.31 -10.83
CA GLY A 573 37.91 7.62 -11.29
C GLY A 573 39.18 7.79 -12.22
N PHE A 574 40.48 7.46 -11.90
CA PHE A 574 41.74 7.52 -12.79
C PHE A 574 42.67 6.35 -13.45
N LEU A 575 42.36 5.02 -13.55
CA LEU A 575 42.77 3.79 -14.36
C LEU A 575 41.79 3.15 -15.48
N ASN A 576 40.45 3.35 -15.51
CA ASN A 576 39.34 3.05 -16.49
C ASN A 576 39.53 3.68 -17.91
N PRO A 577 38.55 3.53 -18.84
CA PRO A 577 38.68 4.06 -20.20
C PRO A 577 38.16 5.49 -20.48
N ASN A 578 37.16 6.02 -19.73
CA ASN A 578 36.59 7.38 -19.91
C ASN A 578 35.84 7.88 -18.65
N THR A 579 35.68 9.19 -18.51
CA THR A 579 35.11 9.85 -17.32
C THR A 579 33.58 9.76 -17.18
N GLY A 580 32.90 8.90 -17.96
CA GLY A 580 31.44 8.76 -17.93
C GLY A 580 30.91 8.24 -16.59
N ASP A 581 31.69 7.35 -15.93
CA ASP A 581 31.44 6.84 -14.59
C ASP A 581 31.40 7.96 -13.54
N SER A 582 32.50 8.69 -13.41
CA SER A 582 32.64 9.82 -12.49
C SER A 582 31.73 11.00 -12.82
N TYR A 583 31.23 11.09 -14.06
CA TYR A 583 30.17 12.02 -14.39
C TYR A 583 28.79 11.58 -13.87
N GLU A 584 28.47 10.28 -13.87
CA GLU A 584 27.19 9.78 -13.33
C GLU A 584 27.11 10.05 -11.83
N GLU A 585 28.13 9.63 -11.09
CA GLU A 585 28.20 9.79 -9.65
C GLU A 585 28.39 11.26 -9.27
N GLY A 586 29.36 11.97 -9.88
CA GLY A 586 29.60 13.38 -9.62
C GLY A 586 28.42 14.30 -9.99
N PHE A 587 27.57 13.91 -10.95
CA PHE A 587 26.28 14.58 -11.19
C PHE A 587 25.32 14.39 -10.01
N ALA A 588 25.21 13.17 -9.47
CA ALA A 588 24.33 12.86 -8.37
C ALA A 588 24.79 13.53 -7.05
N GLU A 589 26.09 13.57 -6.81
CA GLU A 589 26.72 14.34 -5.72
C GLU A 589 26.45 15.85 -5.83
N PHE A 590 26.73 16.45 -6.99
CA PHE A 590 26.44 17.86 -7.27
C PHE A 590 24.96 18.19 -7.05
N MET A 591 24.06 17.40 -7.66
CA MET A 591 22.61 17.58 -7.53
C MET A 591 22.15 17.47 -6.08
N ALA A 592 22.73 16.57 -5.29
CA ALA A 592 22.43 16.45 -3.86
C ALA A 592 22.77 17.73 -3.08
N LEU A 593 23.87 18.40 -3.41
CA LEU A 593 24.24 19.66 -2.76
C LEU A 593 23.37 20.83 -3.20
N VAL A 594 22.98 20.90 -4.48
CA VAL A 594 22.06 21.96 -4.94
C VAL A 594 20.66 21.80 -4.31
N ILE A 595 20.17 20.57 -4.13
CA ILE A 595 18.94 20.31 -3.35
C ILE A 595 19.16 20.74 -1.89
N SER A 596 20.32 20.45 -1.30
CA SER A 596 20.64 20.86 0.07
C SER A 596 20.81 22.37 0.27
N ASP A 597 21.29 23.13 -0.71
CA ASP A 597 21.30 24.61 -0.68
C ASP A 597 19.88 25.17 -0.72
N LYS A 598 19.02 24.56 -1.56
CA LYS A 598 17.63 24.98 -1.73
C LYS A 598 16.78 24.81 -0.48
N TYR A 599 16.86 23.66 0.18
CA TYR A 599 16.01 23.32 1.33
C TYR A 599 16.71 23.49 2.69
N GLY A 600 18.04 23.57 2.68
CA GLY A 600 18.88 23.48 3.88
C GLY A 600 19.19 22.03 4.24
N ASP A 601 20.33 21.82 4.90
CA ASP A 601 20.60 20.54 5.56
C ASP A 601 19.81 20.47 6.87
N SER A 602 19.07 19.38 7.07
CA SER A 602 18.34 19.12 8.32
C SER A 602 18.85 17.88 9.06
N ASN A 603 19.97 17.29 8.64
CA ASN A 603 20.58 16.19 9.39
C ASN A 603 21.02 16.66 10.79
N PRO A 604 20.39 16.17 11.88
CA PRO A 604 20.78 16.60 13.22
C PRO A 604 22.16 16.07 13.61
N ALA A 605 22.66 15.00 12.99
CA ALA A 605 24.02 14.50 13.19
C ALA A 605 25.04 15.55 12.77
N ASP A 606 24.87 16.16 11.60
CA ASP A 606 25.85 17.06 10.98
C ASP A 606 25.73 18.52 11.49
N GLY A 607 24.63 18.83 12.19
CA GLY A 607 24.39 20.13 12.81
C GLY A 607 23.80 21.13 11.83
N LYS A 608 24.38 22.34 11.74
CA LYS A 608 24.09 23.27 10.64
C LYS A 608 25.21 23.19 9.62
N THR A 609 25.37 22.01 9.03
CA THR A 609 26.27 21.83 7.88
C THR A 609 25.94 22.83 6.79
N LYS A 610 26.99 23.35 6.17
CA LYS A 610 26.86 24.12 4.95
C LYS A 610 26.40 23.22 3.79
N SER A 611 25.91 23.83 2.73
CA SER A 611 25.43 23.11 1.54
C SER A 611 26.55 22.46 0.73
N ASP A 612 27.77 23.00 0.77
CA ASP A 612 28.97 22.50 0.09
C ASP A 612 29.54 21.19 0.68
N ILE A 613 29.16 20.84 1.92
CA ILE A 613 29.68 19.65 2.61
C ILE A 613 28.88 18.41 2.18
N TYR A 614 29.47 17.52 1.38
CA TYR A 614 28.86 16.28 0.93
C TYR A 614 29.00 15.17 1.98
N ALA A 615 28.05 15.13 2.92
CA ALA A 615 27.97 14.10 3.97
C ALA A 615 29.33 13.92 4.70
N SER A 616 29.85 12.69 4.78
CA SER A 616 31.15 12.37 5.37
C SER A 616 32.34 12.50 4.40
N PHE A 617 32.13 13.02 3.18
CA PHE A 617 33.14 13.16 2.12
C PHE A 617 33.72 14.58 1.99
N GLY A 618 33.46 15.45 2.96
CA GLY A 618 34.04 16.79 3.03
C GLY A 618 33.37 17.83 2.12
N SER A 619 34.03 18.97 1.95
CA SER A 619 33.51 20.14 1.22
C SER A 619 33.88 20.10 -0.26
N LEU A 620 32.93 20.39 -1.15
CA LEU A 620 33.15 20.55 -2.58
C LEU A 620 33.79 21.90 -2.98
N GLU A 621 33.97 22.83 -2.03
CA GLU A 621 34.83 24.03 -2.19
C GLU A 621 36.32 23.67 -2.37
N ASN A 622 36.67 22.38 -2.17
CA ASN A 622 37.98 21.87 -2.52
C ASN A 622 38.02 21.58 -4.02
N ASN A 623 38.95 22.22 -4.74
CA ASN A 623 39.19 22.00 -6.16
C ASN A 623 39.82 20.61 -6.41
N TYR A 624 39.03 19.54 -6.23
CA TYR A 624 39.45 18.16 -6.44
C TYR A 624 39.87 17.97 -7.90
N ARG A 625 40.95 17.22 -8.10
CA ARG A 625 41.52 16.89 -9.41
C ARG A 625 41.38 15.39 -9.67
N PRO A 626 41.22 14.94 -10.93
CA PRO A 626 41.07 13.53 -11.27
C PRO A 626 42.12 12.57 -10.69
N TRP A 627 43.37 13.02 -10.48
CA TRP A 627 44.44 12.22 -9.87
C TRP A 627 44.55 12.36 -8.35
N ASP A 628 43.82 13.27 -7.71
CA ASP A 628 43.80 13.37 -6.25
C ASP A 628 43.29 12.06 -5.65
N SER A 629 43.65 11.84 -4.39
CA SER A 629 43.41 10.57 -3.71
C SER A 629 43.94 9.37 -4.51
N LYS A 630 45.10 9.45 -5.17
CA LYS A 630 45.62 8.37 -6.08
C LYS A 630 44.66 8.01 -7.22
N GLY A 631 43.90 8.99 -7.71
CA GLY A 631 42.89 8.79 -8.74
C GLY A 631 41.50 8.43 -8.21
N TYR A 632 41.35 8.34 -6.88
CA TYR A 632 40.14 7.95 -6.15
C TYR A 632 39.15 9.13 -5.95
N ALA A 633 39.29 10.24 -6.69
CA ALA A 633 38.50 11.47 -6.51
C ALA A 633 37.96 12.09 -7.80
N GLU A 634 37.93 11.38 -8.95
CA GLU A 634 37.42 11.97 -10.21
C GLU A 634 35.91 12.28 -10.14
N GLU A 635 35.11 11.54 -9.37
CA GLU A 635 33.68 11.87 -9.15
C GLU A 635 33.52 13.19 -8.38
N LEU A 636 34.23 13.34 -7.26
CA LEU A 636 34.31 14.58 -6.50
C LEU A 636 34.93 15.74 -7.30
N ALA A 637 35.83 15.46 -8.25
CA ALA A 637 36.36 16.47 -9.19
C ALA A 637 35.31 16.95 -10.20
N VAL A 638 34.43 16.07 -10.67
CA VAL A 638 33.25 16.48 -11.46
C VAL A 638 32.27 17.26 -10.58
N ALA A 639 31.98 16.78 -9.38
CA ALA A 639 31.00 17.38 -8.48
C ALA A 639 31.41 18.79 -8.03
N SER A 640 32.66 18.96 -7.58
CA SER A 640 33.23 20.27 -7.21
C SER A 640 33.22 21.24 -8.39
N LEU A 641 33.72 20.83 -9.56
CA LEU A 641 33.69 21.71 -10.74
C LEU A 641 32.26 22.17 -11.11
N LEU A 642 31.25 21.30 -10.95
CA LEU A 642 29.85 21.70 -11.16
C LEU A 642 29.31 22.59 -10.04
N TRP A 643 29.81 22.44 -8.81
CA TRP A 643 29.51 23.27 -7.64
C TRP A 643 30.07 24.70 -7.80
N ASP A 644 31.35 24.87 -8.12
CA ASP A 644 31.98 26.16 -8.49
C ASP A 644 31.26 26.85 -9.67
N MET A 645 30.67 26.06 -10.58
CA MET A 645 29.83 26.61 -11.66
C MET A 645 28.46 27.11 -11.16
N TYR A 646 27.97 26.67 -10.01
CA TYR A 646 26.61 26.92 -9.48
C TYR A 646 26.56 27.99 -8.40
N ASP A 647 27.51 27.95 -7.47
CA ASP A 647 27.55 28.82 -6.30
C ASP A 647 27.90 30.27 -6.68
N LYS A 648 28.22 31.10 -5.68
CA LYS A 648 28.49 32.55 -5.85
C LYS A 648 29.64 33.04 -4.99
N ASP A 649 30.17 32.15 -4.17
CA ASP A 649 31.44 32.39 -3.53
C ASP A 649 32.51 32.10 -4.61
N ASN A 650 33.70 32.69 -4.47
CA ASN A 650 34.68 32.74 -5.57
C ASN A 650 36.07 32.55 -4.99
N GLU A 651 36.39 31.28 -4.76
CA GLU A 651 37.58 30.75 -4.13
C GLU A 651 38.81 31.00 -5.02
N LYS A 652 40.01 30.64 -4.53
CA LYS A 652 41.25 30.87 -5.28
C LYS A 652 41.39 29.86 -6.44
N GLY A 653 40.71 30.14 -7.54
CA GLY A 653 40.70 29.28 -8.73
C GLY A 653 39.41 29.46 -9.51
N ASP A 654 38.30 29.62 -8.79
CA ASP A 654 37.02 29.94 -9.40
C ASP A 654 36.90 31.43 -9.80
N SER A 655 36.15 31.63 -10.89
CA SER A 655 35.67 32.93 -11.34
C SER A 655 34.31 32.85 -12.07
N LEU A 656 33.57 31.73 -11.95
CA LEU A 656 32.63 31.28 -12.99
C LEU A 656 31.14 31.15 -12.59
N SER A 657 30.67 31.49 -11.40
CA SER A 657 29.23 31.45 -11.01
C SER A 657 28.17 31.56 -12.16
N MET A 658 27.38 30.51 -12.36
CA MET A 658 26.27 30.39 -13.33
C MET A 658 24.95 30.05 -12.63
N SER A 659 23.83 30.54 -13.16
CA SER A 659 22.52 30.09 -12.67
C SER A 659 22.28 28.60 -13.00
N LEU A 660 21.72 27.85 -12.06
CA LEU A 660 21.29 26.44 -12.23
C LEU A 660 20.59 26.15 -13.57
N SER A 661 19.69 27.03 -14.03
CA SER A 661 19.00 26.86 -15.32
C SER A 661 19.95 26.78 -16.52
N ASN A 662 21.05 27.53 -16.51
CA ASN A 662 22.09 27.44 -17.56
C ASN A 662 22.88 26.13 -17.44
N ILE A 663 23.20 25.70 -16.22
CA ILE A 663 23.90 24.42 -15.97
C ILE A 663 23.03 23.26 -16.45
N TRP A 664 21.78 23.19 -15.96
CA TRP A 664 20.79 22.20 -16.34
C TRP A 664 20.50 22.17 -17.84
N SER A 665 20.52 23.33 -18.53
CA SER A 665 20.35 23.38 -19.99
C SER A 665 21.41 22.60 -20.76
N VAL A 666 22.61 22.45 -20.19
CA VAL A 666 23.70 21.63 -20.72
C VAL A 666 23.58 20.20 -20.21
N LEU A 667 23.45 20.02 -18.89
CA LEU A 667 23.46 18.69 -18.25
C LEU A 667 22.33 17.80 -18.79
N LYS A 668 21.10 18.29 -18.95
CA LYS A 668 19.92 17.50 -19.38
C LYS A 668 19.98 16.85 -20.77
N VAL A 669 21.13 16.88 -21.44
CA VAL A 669 21.39 16.20 -22.71
C VAL A 669 22.47 15.17 -22.46
N GLN A 670 22.11 13.88 -22.56
CA GLN A 670 23.05 12.77 -22.40
C GLN A 670 24.25 12.92 -23.34
N ARG A 671 25.46 12.75 -22.79
CA ARG A 671 26.73 12.67 -23.53
C ARG A 671 27.54 11.46 -23.07
N ASN A 672 28.63 11.17 -23.77
CA ASN A 672 29.41 9.95 -23.51
C ASN A 672 30.29 10.10 -22.26
N ASP A 673 30.97 11.23 -22.13
CA ASP A 673 31.93 11.52 -21.06
C ASP A 673 31.91 13.02 -20.69
N PHE A 674 32.66 13.40 -19.65
CA PHE A 674 32.72 14.77 -19.16
C PHE A 674 33.39 15.77 -20.11
N TYR A 675 34.24 15.29 -21.03
CA TYR A 675 34.83 16.14 -22.07
C TYR A 675 33.77 16.64 -23.06
N ASP A 676 32.82 15.77 -23.43
CA ASP A 676 31.68 16.19 -24.27
C ASP A 676 30.79 17.23 -23.54
N TYR A 677 30.65 17.16 -22.21
CA TYR A 677 29.95 18.19 -21.42
C TYR A 677 30.75 19.51 -21.38
N TYR A 678 32.07 19.49 -21.17
CA TYR A 678 32.94 20.67 -21.27
C TYR A 678 32.76 21.43 -22.59
N VAL A 679 32.76 20.71 -23.73
CA VAL A 679 32.54 21.31 -25.05
C VAL A 679 31.17 22.00 -25.09
N ALA A 680 30.12 21.31 -24.62
CA ALA A 680 28.77 21.85 -24.61
C ALA A 680 28.59 23.06 -23.67
N PHE A 681 29.25 23.10 -22.51
CA PHE A 681 29.25 24.27 -21.63
C PHE A 681 29.77 25.51 -22.35
N LYS A 682 30.87 25.38 -23.11
CA LYS A 682 31.46 26.48 -23.89
C LYS A 682 30.61 26.88 -25.09
N GLU A 683 29.97 25.93 -25.76
CA GLU A 683 29.05 26.20 -26.87
C GLU A 683 27.77 26.91 -26.40
N ALA A 684 27.22 26.54 -25.25
CA ALA A 684 26.06 27.19 -24.64
C ALA A 684 26.39 28.57 -24.05
N ASN A 685 27.61 28.75 -23.51
CA ASN A 685 28.04 29.97 -22.82
C ASN A 685 29.29 30.61 -23.47
N PRO A 686 29.24 31.01 -24.76
CA PRO A 686 30.43 31.43 -25.50
C PRO A 686 31.07 32.72 -24.96
N SER A 687 30.34 33.54 -24.20
CA SER A 687 30.89 34.71 -23.50
C SER A 687 31.73 34.35 -22.27
N LYS A 688 31.49 33.17 -21.66
CA LYS A 688 32.21 32.64 -20.50
C LYS A 688 33.24 31.56 -20.86
N ALA A 689 33.42 31.27 -22.15
CA ALA A 689 34.26 30.16 -22.62
C ALA A 689 35.71 30.17 -22.11
N ALA A 690 36.26 31.34 -21.77
CA ALA A 690 37.60 31.49 -21.18
C ALA A 690 37.62 31.29 -19.65
N GLU A 691 36.53 31.60 -18.95
CA GLU A 691 36.33 31.31 -17.53
C GLU A 691 36.12 29.79 -17.35
N ILE A 692 35.33 29.16 -18.23
CA ILE A 692 35.18 27.70 -18.31
C ILE A 692 36.52 27.01 -18.59
N ASP A 693 37.35 27.57 -19.48
CA ASP A 693 38.71 27.05 -19.72
C ASP A 693 39.60 27.13 -18.47
N ALA A 694 39.46 28.17 -17.66
CA ALA A 694 40.23 28.33 -16.43
C ALA A 694 39.78 27.33 -15.35
N LEU A 695 38.47 27.19 -15.12
CA LEU A 695 37.94 26.27 -14.12
C LEU A 695 38.29 24.80 -14.44
N PHE A 696 38.07 24.35 -15.68
CA PHE A 696 38.49 22.99 -16.09
C PHE A 696 40.01 22.76 -16.01
N ILE A 697 40.84 23.81 -16.07
CA ILE A 697 42.28 23.69 -15.80
C ILE A 697 42.55 23.49 -14.30
N GLU A 698 41.87 24.23 -13.42
CA GLU A 698 42.11 24.21 -11.97
C GLU A 698 41.75 22.86 -11.34
N HIS A 699 40.59 22.29 -11.68
CA HIS A 699 40.21 20.92 -11.31
C HIS A 699 40.94 19.84 -12.13
N GLY A 700 42.05 20.14 -12.82
CA GLY A 700 42.89 19.12 -13.44
C GLY A 700 42.29 18.40 -14.67
N PHE A 701 41.17 18.84 -15.21
CA PHE A 701 40.58 18.28 -16.43
C PHE A 701 41.33 18.78 -17.68
N PHE A 702 42.58 18.37 -17.84
CA PHE A 702 43.36 18.57 -19.06
C PHE A 702 44.29 17.40 -19.35
N ALA A 703 44.55 17.15 -20.64
CA ALA A 703 45.35 16.02 -21.08
C ALA A 703 46.83 16.32 -20.84
N ASP A 704 47.40 15.81 -19.75
CA ASP A 704 48.84 15.85 -19.54
C ASP A 704 49.56 15.07 -20.65
N THR A 705 50.58 15.71 -21.22
CA THR A 705 51.41 15.17 -22.29
C THR A 705 52.84 14.90 -21.81
N THR A 706 53.09 14.97 -20.50
CA THR A 706 54.40 14.77 -19.91
C THR A 706 54.63 13.28 -19.69
N GLU A 707 55.75 12.77 -20.20
CA GLU A 707 56.18 11.39 -19.98
C GLU A 707 56.58 11.21 -18.50
N GLY A 708 56.07 10.15 -17.89
CA GLY A 708 56.35 9.75 -16.52
C GLY A 708 57.64 8.95 -16.41
N ASN A 709 57.80 8.21 -15.31
CA ASN A 709 59.09 7.59 -14.97
C ASN A 709 59.18 6.08 -15.34
N GLY A 710 58.04 5.44 -15.64
CA GLY A 710 57.92 4.03 -16.04
C GLY A 710 57.90 3.03 -14.88
N GLU A 711 58.04 3.49 -13.64
CA GLU A 711 57.87 2.75 -12.38
C GLU A 711 56.69 3.38 -11.61
N ARG A 712 56.00 2.61 -10.76
CA ARG A 712 54.87 3.15 -9.98
C ARG A 712 55.40 4.03 -8.86
N ASP A 713 54.99 5.29 -8.84
CA ASP A 713 55.21 6.19 -7.70
C ASP A 713 54.08 6.02 -6.64
N ASP A 714 54.38 6.32 -5.37
CA ASP A 714 53.47 6.01 -4.25
C ASP A 714 52.14 6.78 -4.27
N PHE A 715 52.11 7.93 -4.93
CA PHE A 715 50.92 8.75 -5.17
C PHE A 715 50.05 8.24 -6.34
N GLU A 716 50.51 7.23 -7.09
CA GLU A 716 49.80 6.69 -8.24
C GLU A 716 48.89 5.52 -7.83
N GLY A 717 47.65 5.58 -8.33
CA GLY A 717 46.68 4.50 -8.19
C GLY A 717 47.06 3.29 -9.03
N PHE A 718 46.61 2.12 -8.59
CA PHE A 718 46.79 0.87 -9.32
C PHE A 718 45.55 -0.04 -9.18
N ARG A 719 45.36 -0.91 -10.17
CA ARG A 719 44.31 -1.92 -10.17
C ARG A 719 44.87 -3.18 -9.54
N ASP A 720 44.64 -3.30 -8.24
CA ASP A 720 44.81 -4.56 -7.53
C ASP A 720 43.96 -5.65 -8.22
N ALA A 721 44.65 -6.62 -8.83
CA ALA A 721 44.05 -7.69 -9.59
C ALA A 721 43.80 -8.94 -8.72
N ASN A 722 44.30 -8.96 -7.48
CA ASN A 722 44.26 -10.11 -6.60
C ASN A 722 43.67 -9.85 -5.20
N ASN A 723 43.28 -8.60 -4.93
CA ASN A 723 42.63 -8.07 -3.73
C ASN A 723 43.49 -8.23 -2.46
N ASN A 724 44.79 -7.93 -2.57
CA ASN A 724 45.76 -7.96 -1.45
C ASN A 724 46.17 -6.57 -0.91
N ARG A 725 45.63 -5.50 -1.51
CA ARG A 725 45.89 -4.07 -1.24
C ARG A 725 47.31 -3.60 -1.54
N ARG A 726 48.04 -4.26 -2.44
CA ARG A 726 49.44 -3.94 -2.76
C ARG A 726 49.72 -4.07 -4.25
N HIS A 727 50.52 -3.15 -4.79
CA HIS A 727 50.90 -3.20 -6.19
C HIS A 727 51.84 -4.39 -6.44
N ASP A 728 51.35 -5.37 -7.20
CA ASP A 728 52.13 -6.52 -7.64
C ASP A 728 52.75 -6.32 -9.02
N THR A 729 53.86 -7.03 -9.29
CA THR A 729 54.53 -6.98 -10.59
C THR A 729 53.63 -7.46 -11.73
N GLY A 730 53.21 -6.53 -12.59
CA GLY A 730 52.32 -6.77 -13.72
C GLY A 730 50.91 -6.24 -13.52
N GLU A 731 50.59 -5.67 -12.35
CA GLU A 731 49.37 -4.90 -12.14
C GLU A 731 49.45 -3.52 -12.78
N PHE A 732 48.30 -3.07 -13.26
CA PHE A 732 48.17 -1.81 -13.98
C PHE A 732 48.15 -0.63 -13.00
N PHE A 733 49.04 0.33 -13.20
CA PHE A 733 49.04 1.62 -12.50
C PHE A 733 48.98 2.75 -13.55
N PHE A 734 48.91 4.00 -13.11
CA PHE A 734 48.98 5.14 -14.03
C PHE A 734 50.24 5.96 -13.83
N ASP A 735 51.09 6.05 -14.85
CA ASP A 735 52.35 6.80 -14.80
C ASP A 735 52.09 8.30 -15.07
N LEU A 736 52.39 9.18 -14.12
CA LEU A 736 52.19 10.62 -14.20
C LEU A 736 53.50 11.35 -14.52
N GLY A 737 53.47 12.26 -15.49
CA GLY A 737 54.63 13.09 -15.82
C GLY A 737 54.93 14.21 -14.82
N CYS A 738 54.56 14.07 -13.56
CA CYS A 738 54.94 15.03 -12.53
C CYS A 738 56.44 14.85 -12.20
N LEU A 739 57.15 15.96 -12.00
CA LEU A 739 58.57 15.90 -11.65
C LEU A 739 58.69 15.69 -10.14
N ASN A 740 59.62 14.82 -9.71
CA ASN A 740 59.88 14.36 -8.32
C ASN A 740 60.09 15.45 -7.25
N THR A 741 59.91 16.73 -7.57
CA THR A 741 60.07 17.88 -6.68
C THR A 741 58.76 18.57 -6.28
N THR A 742 57.63 18.31 -6.94
CA THR A 742 56.35 19.00 -6.66
C THR A 742 55.14 18.09 -6.43
N LYS A 743 55.16 16.82 -6.82
CA LYS A 743 54.00 15.89 -6.79
C LYS A 743 52.73 16.38 -7.55
N GLU A 744 52.77 17.53 -8.22
CA GLU A 744 51.64 18.13 -8.94
C GLU A 744 51.82 18.13 -10.47
N ILE A 745 50.72 17.94 -11.18
CA ILE A 745 50.64 18.06 -12.64
C ILE A 745 50.19 19.49 -12.99
N GLU A 746 51.07 20.24 -13.66
CA GLU A 746 50.77 21.61 -14.10
C GLU A 746 50.25 21.65 -15.54
N TYR A 747 49.19 22.42 -15.79
CA TYR A 747 48.75 22.72 -17.15
C TYR A 747 49.83 23.46 -17.95
N ARG A 748 50.18 22.91 -19.11
CA ARG A 748 51.09 23.54 -20.08
C ARG A 748 50.30 23.97 -21.32
N LYS A 749 50.52 25.21 -21.75
CA LYS A 749 49.88 25.79 -22.94
C LYS A 749 50.02 24.86 -24.16
N GLY A 750 48.90 24.32 -24.62
CA GLY A 750 48.82 23.38 -25.73
C GLY A 750 48.30 21.99 -25.34
N MET A 751 48.24 21.67 -24.04
CA MET A 751 47.44 20.55 -23.53
C MET A 751 45.95 20.76 -23.85
N VAL A 752 45.22 19.66 -24.03
CA VAL A 752 43.78 19.68 -24.37
C VAL A 752 42.96 19.81 -23.09
N ILE A 753 42.28 20.95 -22.93
CA ILE A 753 41.38 21.24 -21.79
C ILE A 753 40.09 20.42 -21.94
N GLY A 754 39.49 20.07 -20.81
CA GLY A 754 38.27 19.26 -20.64
C GLY A 754 38.50 17.75 -20.57
N LYS A 755 39.74 17.27 -20.79
CA LYS A 755 40.07 15.84 -20.82
C LYS A 755 40.93 15.43 -19.63
N ALA A 756 40.43 14.62 -18.71
CA ALA A 756 41.28 14.04 -17.67
C ALA A 756 42.16 12.92 -18.29
N ALA A 757 43.43 13.20 -18.64
CA ALA A 757 44.29 12.25 -19.38
C ALA A 757 45.81 12.36 -19.06
N ASN A 758 46.61 11.31 -19.33
CA ASN A 758 48.08 11.36 -19.36
C ASN A 758 48.63 11.00 -20.75
N TYR A 759 49.96 11.07 -20.87
CA TYR A 759 50.70 10.81 -22.10
C TYR A 759 50.52 9.38 -22.64
N GLU A 760 50.44 8.37 -21.77
CA GLU A 760 50.21 6.97 -22.17
C GLU A 760 48.76 6.75 -22.63
N ARG A 761 47.82 7.39 -21.93
CA ARG A 761 46.38 7.22 -22.08
C ARG A 761 45.75 8.55 -22.45
N ALA A 762 46.01 8.97 -23.69
CA ALA A 762 45.38 10.15 -24.30
C ALA A 762 43.84 10.08 -24.34
N ASN A 763 43.25 8.92 -24.04
CA ASN A 763 41.90 8.72 -23.50
C ASN A 763 42.00 7.85 -22.22
N ARG A 764 41.35 8.24 -21.11
CA ARG A 764 41.60 7.86 -19.69
C ARG A 764 40.31 7.88 -18.81
N SER A 765 40.30 7.15 -17.68
CA SER A 765 39.72 7.38 -16.29
C SER A 765 40.26 6.25 -15.35
N SER A 766 39.63 5.80 -14.19
CA SER A 766 39.68 4.83 -12.93
C SER A 766 40.43 4.74 -11.53
N ALA A 767 39.85 5.20 -10.41
CA ALA A 767 40.02 4.61 -9.10
C ALA A 767 38.78 4.93 -8.23
N VAL A 768 38.25 3.93 -7.50
CA VAL A 768 37.16 3.93 -6.46
C VAL A 768 37.30 4.96 -5.30
N ARG A 769 37.44 4.53 -4.03
CA ARG A 769 37.70 5.36 -2.84
C ARG A 769 39.02 4.93 -2.19
N LEU A 770 39.61 5.82 -1.38
CA LEU A 770 40.90 5.56 -0.71
C LEU A 770 40.78 4.51 0.41
N ASP A 771 41.19 3.27 0.10
CA ASP A 771 41.43 2.22 1.08
C ASP A 771 42.44 2.72 2.14
N GLY A 772 42.14 2.46 3.42
CA GLY A 772 42.97 2.88 4.56
C GLY A 772 42.73 4.29 5.11
N ALA A 773 41.86 5.11 4.49
CA ALA A 773 41.45 6.45 4.98
C ALA A 773 40.52 6.41 6.22
N TYR A 774 40.86 5.56 7.18
CA TYR A 774 40.15 5.39 8.44
C TYR A 774 41.08 5.65 9.64
N LEU A 775 40.60 6.37 10.65
CA LEU A 775 41.22 6.41 11.98
C LEU A 775 40.63 5.26 12.81
N LYS A 776 41.48 4.36 13.31
CA LYS A 776 41.03 3.31 14.22
C LYS A 776 40.90 3.85 15.64
N VAL A 777 39.71 3.78 16.19
CA VAL A 777 39.44 4.18 17.58
C VAL A 777 39.03 2.95 18.38
N LYS A 778 38.66 3.15 19.64
CA LYS A 778 38.11 2.08 20.49
C LYS A 778 36.59 2.24 20.52
N GLU A 779 35.88 1.12 20.54
CA GLU A 779 34.45 1.12 20.89
C GLU A 779 34.28 1.63 22.32
N ASP A 780 33.93 2.91 22.42
CA ASP A 780 33.73 3.66 23.65
C ASP A 780 32.26 4.15 23.72
N GLU A 781 31.92 4.99 24.70
CA GLU A 781 30.53 5.42 24.97
C GLU A 781 29.97 6.45 23.96
N VAL A 782 30.80 6.92 23.01
CA VAL A 782 30.42 7.90 21.97
C VAL A 782 30.42 7.23 20.59
N LYS A 783 29.36 7.50 19.80
CA LYS A 783 29.13 6.92 18.47
C LYS A 783 29.39 7.85 17.30
N GLN A 784 29.53 9.16 17.55
CA GLN A 784 29.71 10.18 16.51
C GLN A 784 30.91 11.06 16.86
N TYR A 785 31.69 11.43 15.85
CA TYR A 785 32.89 12.24 15.99
C TYR A 785 32.81 13.42 15.04
N LEU A 786 33.22 14.59 15.53
CA LEU A 786 33.30 15.80 14.76
C LEU A 786 34.71 15.90 14.17
N VAL A 787 34.80 15.83 12.84
CA VAL A 787 36.01 16.12 12.09
C VAL A 787 35.98 17.61 11.75
N LYS A 788 37.02 18.33 12.11
CA LYS A 788 37.22 19.74 11.77
C LYS A 788 38.42 19.86 10.84
N VAL A 789 38.29 20.73 9.85
CA VAL A 789 39.33 21.04 8.87
C VAL A 789 39.60 22.53 8.98
N ASP A 790 40.74 22.87 9.58
CA ASP A 790 41.22 24.23 9.76
C ASP A 790 42.21 24.56 8.63
N TYR A 791 41.87 25.46 7.71
CA TYR A 791 42.75 25.85 6.61
C TYR A 791 43.83 26.81 7.11
N LEU A 792 45.10 26.39 6.99
CA LEU A 792 46.24 27.16 7.50
C LEU A 792 46.64 28.31 6.56
N GLU A 793 46.15 28.31 5.31
CA GLU A 793 46.35 29.35 4.31
C GLU A 793 45.03 29.85 3.74
N SER A 794 44.87 31.18 3.62
CA SER A 794 43.65 31.81 3.11
C SER A 794 43.44 31.55 1.62
N GLY A 795 42.24 31.11 1.25
CA GLY A 795 41.80 30.97 -0.15
C GLY A 795 41.70 29.52 -0.64
N TYR A 796 41.90 28.52 0.22
CA TYR A 796 41.63 27.11 -0.08
C TYR A 796 40.23 26.64 0.36
N GLY A 797 39.38 27.58 0.77
CA GLY A 797 38.08 27.35 1.41
C GLY A 797 37.94 28.15 2.72
N GLU A 798 36.81 27.99 3.40
CA GLU A 798 36.60 28.40 4.80
C GLU A 798 36.67 27.18 5.72
N ASP A 799 37.19 27.36 6.95
CA ASP A 799 37.21 26.31 7.98
C ASP A 799 35.84 25.63 8.10
N TYR A 800 35.82 24.30 8.10
CA TYR A 800 34.58 23.52 8.12
C TYR A 800 34.65 22.34 9.10
N GLU A 801 33.48 21.87 9.50
CA GLU A 801 33.33 20.71 10.37
C GLU A 801 32.23 19.80 9.83
N TYR A 802 32.44 18.48 9.92
CA TYR A 802 31.51 17.45 9.49
C TYR A 802 31.52 16.28 10.48
N VAL A 803 30.40 15.57 10.59
CA VAL A 803 30.25 14.48 11.56
C VAL A 803 30.43 13.13 10.86
N VAL A 804 31.19 12.25 11.52
CA VAL A 804 31.45 10.88 11.06
C VAL A 804 31.03 9.88 12.13
N ASP A 805 30.33 8.84 11.69
CA ASP A 805 29.88 7.77 12.57
C ASP A 805 31.00 6.75 12.84
N LEU A 806 31.08 6.28 14.09
CA LEU A 806 31.94 5.17 14.48
C LEU A 806 31.33 3.83 14.08
N ARG A 807 31.97 3.13 13.13
CA ARG A 807 31.52 1.82 12.64
C ARG A 807 32.69 0.83 12.67
N ASP A 808 32.51 -0.37 13.22
CA ASP A 808 33.55 -1.41 13.37
C ASP A 808 34.90 -0.91 13.96
N SER A 809 34.83 -0.01 14.95
CA SER A 809 35.99 0.68 15.55
C SER A 809 36.78 1.60 14.58
N LEU A 810 36.20 2.02 13.45
CA LEU A 810 36.79 2.89 12.43
C LEU A 810 35.98 4.19 12.24
N LEU A 811 36.68 5.31 12.05
CA LEU A 811 36.13 6.59 11.60
C LEU A 811 36.69 6.90 10.22
N TYR A 812 35.86 7.07 9.20
CA TYR A 812 36.34 7.57 7.91
C TYR A 812 36.81 9.02 8.04
N VAL A 813 37.90 9.37 7.35
CA VAL A 813 38.42 10.74 7.29
C VAL A 813 38.71 11.04 5.83
N GLN A 814 37.95 11.97 5.24
CA GLN A 814 38.17 12.36 3.86
C GLN A 814 39.59 12.95 3.71
N PRO A 815 40.45 12.38 2.84
CA PRO A 815 41.69 13.01 2.45
C PRO A 815 41.40 14.21 1.53
N LEU A 816 42.00 15.37 1.83
CA LEU A 816 41.89 16.57 1.00
C LEU A 816 42.88 16.48 -0.18
N PRO A 817 42.72 17.29 -1.24
CA PRO A 817 43.72 17.39 -2.29
C PRO A 817 45.13 17.63 -1.71
N GLY A 818 46.15 16.94 -2.24
CA GLY A 818 47.49 16.93 -1.64
C GLY A 818 48.25 18.26 -1.66
N HIS A 819 47.63 19.31 -2.21
CA HIS A 819 48.13 20.68 -2.29
C HIS A 819 47.42 21.64 -1.30
N VAL A 820 46.41 21.14 -0.57
CA VAL A 820 45.65 21.88 0.45
C VAL A 820 46.39 21.83 1.79
N VAL A 821 46.76 22.99 2.32
CA VAL A 821 47.47 23.14 3.59
C VAL A 821 46.47 23.32 4.74
N ALA A 822 46.06 22.21 5.37
CA ALA A 822 45.09 22.19 6.47
C ALA A 822 45.56 21.33 7.67
N GLU A 823 45.05 21.66 8.86
CA GLU A 823 45.07 20.77 10.03
C GLU A 823 43.70 20.10 10.17
N ILE A 824 43.68 18.77 10.27
CA ILE A 824 42.48 17.97 10.47
C ILE A 824 42.46 17.54 11.93
N SER A 825 41.44 17.94 12.69
CA SER A 825 41.25 17.54 14.08
C SER A 825 39.96 16.75 14.27
N ILE A 826 39.98 15.76 15.18
CA ILE A 826 38.88 14.83 15.41
C ILE A 826 38.61 14.75 16.91
N GLU A 827 37.38 15.10 17.31
CA GLU A 827 36.92 15.06 18.70
C GLU A 827 35.55 14.38 18.83
N PRO A 828 35.17 13.86 20.02
CA PRO A 828 33.86 13.25 20.22
C PRO A 828 32.74 14.27 20.02
N TYR A 829 31.75 13.98 19.17
CA TYR A 829 30.58 14.81 18.97
C TYR A 829 29.54 14.51 20.06
N SER A 830 29.75 15.09 21.24
CA SER A 830 28.97 14.80 22.45
C SER A 830 28.94 16.00 23.41
N VAL A 831 27.79 16.23 24.03
CA VAL A 831 27.61 17.09 25.21
C VAL A 831 27.71 16.29 26.52
N GLU A 832 27.46 14.97 26.50
CA GLU A 832 27.61 14.08 27.65
C GLU A 832 29.06 13.72 27.95
N TYR A 833 29.94 13.73 26.94
CA TYR A 833 31.33 13.35 27.01
C TYR A 833 32.25 14.37 26.34
N THR A 834 33.40 14.63 26.95
CA THR A 834 34.52 15.36 26.33
C THR A 834 35.78 14.52 26.41
N ALA A 835 36.65 14.55 25.40
CA ALA A 835 37.96 13.91 25.49
C ALA A 835 38.98 14.84 26.18
N GLU A 836 39.90 14.29 26.97
CA GLU A 836 41.09 15.05 27.41
C GLU A 836 42.10 15.27 26.27
N ASN A 837 42.03 14.44 25.23
CA ASN A 837 42.92 14.43 24.07
C ASN A 837 42.09 14.38 22.78
N VAL A 838 42.30 15.37 21.92
CA VAL A 838 41.82 15.42 20.53
C VAL A 838 42.87 14.71 19.66
N TYR A 839 42.46 14.07 18.58
CA TYR A 839 43.39 13.62 17.53
C TYR A 839 43.58 14.76 16.52
N SER A 840 44.83 15.10 16.19
CA SER A 840 45.16 16.05 15.12
C SER A 840 46.15 15.43 14.15
N ILE A 841 45.99 15.69 12.85
CA ILE A 841 46.91 15.31 11.78
C ILE A 841 46.93 16.42 10.73
N SER A 842 48.09 16.77 10.17
CA SER A 842 48.12 17.67 9.00
C SER A 842 47.71 16.91 7.74
N ASN A 843 47.13 17.60 6.75
CA ASN A 843 46.77 16.96 5.48
C ASN A 843 47.98 16.25 4.83
N ASP A 844 49.15 16.89 4.81
CA ASP A 844 50.42 16.29 4.35
C ASP A 844 50.77 14.96 5.07
N GLU A 845 50.56 14.88 6.38
CA GLU A 845 50.83 13.67 7.16
C GLU A 845 49.78 12.59 6.90
N LEU A 846 48.50 12.96 6.73
CA LEU A 846 47.44 12.03 6.35
C LEU A 846 47.73 11.41 4.98
N ILE A 847 48.00 12.24 3.97
CA ILE A 847 48.34 11.79 2.61
C ILE A 847 49.58 10.90 2.63
N SER A 848 50.61 11.21 3.44
CA SER A 848 51.79 10.34 3.56
C SER A 848 51.51 9.01 4.27
N LYS A 849 50.66 8.97 5.31
CA LYS A 849 50.23 7.70 5.93
C LYS A 849 49.39 6.84 4.96
N LEU A 850 48.71 7.47 4.01
CA LEU A 850 47.96 6.79 2.95
C LEU A 850 48.85 6.35 1.77
N GLU A 851 50.17 6.57 1.79
CA GLU A 851 51.09 6.07 0.75
C GLU A 851 51.17 4.53 0.75
N ASP A 852 51.26 3.88 1.92
CA ASP A 852 51.20 2.41 2.13
C ASP A 852 50.06 2.06 3.13
N PRO A 853 48.79 2.04 2.68
CA PRO A 853 47.64 1.95 3.58
C PRO A 853 47.45 0.53 4.15
N ASP A 854 47.48 0.44 5.49
CA ASP A 854 46.87 -0.65 6.24
C ASP A 854 45.32 -0.54 6.19
N GLU A 855 44.59 -1.34 6.99
CA GLU A 855 43.13 -1.19 7.18
C GLU A 855 42.72 0.23 7.65
N TYR A 856 43.65 0.99 8.23
CA TYR A 856 43.48 2.32 8.82
C TYR A 856 44.83 3.05 8.83
N PHE A 857 44.83 4.38 8.70
CA PHE A 857 46.06 5.18 8.63
C PHE A 857 46.72 5.42 10.00
N ASP A 858 45.94 5.42 11.08
CA ASP A 858 46.44 5.60 12.45
C ASP A 858 45.49 5.01 13.49
N LYS A 859 45.89 4.98 14.76
CA LYS A 859 45.06 4.54 15.88
C LYS A 859 45.08 5.53 17.05
N HIS A 860 43.90 5.88 17.55
CA HIS A 860 43.72 6.74 18.73
C HIS A 860 42.87 6.08 19.82
N GLU A 861 43.06 6.49 21.08
CA GLU A 861 42.16 6.16 22.20
C GLU A 861 41.77 7.47 22.89
N PHE A 862 40.49 7.83 22.80
CA PHE A 862 39.96 9.07 23.37
C PHE A 862 39.77 8.90 24.88
N SER A 863 40.43 9.74 25.69
CA SER A 863 40.23 9.72 27.15
C SER A 863 38.94 10.43 27.51
N LEU A 864 37.80 9.76 27.28
CA LEU A 864 36.47 10.31 27.51
C LEU A 864 36.23 10.61 29.01
N LYS A 865 35.69 11.79 29.26
CA LYS A 865 35.17 12.23 30.56
C LYS A 865 33.72 12.62 30.42
N SER A 866 32.87 12.01 31.24
CA SER A 866 31.49 12.49 31.36
C SER A 866 31.46 13.91 31.91
N THR A 867 30.72 14.79 31.24
CA THR A 867 30.49 16.19 31.62
C THR A 867 29.49 16.31 32.77
N GLY A 868 28.69 15.26 33.01
CA GLY A 868 27.53 15.27 33.91
C GLY A 868 26.30 16.00 33.34
N VAL A 869 26.36 16.46 32.09
CA VAL A 869 25.19 16.87 31.29
C VAL A 869 24.58 15.61 30.68
N THR A 870 23.28 15.66 30.39
CA THR A 870 22.55 14.64 29.62
C THR A 870 21.82 15.33 28.47
N GLY A 871 21.81 14.74 27.29
CA GLY A 871 21.18 15.30 26.09
C GLY A 871 22.07 15.28 24.85
N ASP A 872 22.93 14.27 24.72
CA ASP A 872 23.43 13.90 23.40
C ASP A 872 22.27 13.64 22.45
N LEU A 873 22.51 13.83 21.15
CA LEU A 873 21.64 13.26 20.15
C LEU A 873 21.68 11.74 20.31
N GLU A 874 20.54 11.17 20.69
CA GLU A 874 20.39 9.73 20.78
C GLU A 874 20.72 9.12 19.42
N TYR A 875 21.70 8.21 19.40
CA TYR A 875 22.15 7.52 18.19
C TYR A 875 21.07 6.50 17.77
N VAL A 876 20.09 6.98 17.00
CA VAL A 876 18.92 6.21 16.59
C VAL A 876 19.24 5.41 15.33
N VAL A 877 19.74 4.20 15.57
CA VAL A 877 19.88 3.13 14.57
C VAL A 877 18.53 2.60 14.11
N TYR A 878 18.47 2.15 12.86
CA TYR A 878 17.26 1.56 12.29
C TYR A 878 17.18 0.06 12.65
N LYS A 879 16.07 -0.38 13.25
CA LYS A 879 15.85 -1.79 13.66
C LYS A 879 17.04 -2.41 14.42
N ASP A 880 17.61 -1.66 15.37
CA ASP A 880 18.79 -2.04 16.17
C ASP A 880 20.04 -2.42 15.33
N THR A 881 20.10 -2.00 14.05
CA THR A 881 21.20 -2.32 13.13
C THR A 881 22.28 -1.24 13.22
N GLU A 882 23.42 -1.59 13.81
CA GLU A 882 24.64 -0.77 13.77
C GLU A 882 25.08 -0.59 12.31
N PRO A 883 25.37 0.64 11.85
CA PRO A 883 25.74 0.83 10.47
C PRO A 883 27.12 0.25 10.17
N VAL A 884 27.31 -0.24 8.94
CA VAL A 884 28.60 -0.78 8.45
C VAL A 884 29.07 -0.02 7.22
N TYR A 885 30.39 0.03 7.02
CA TYR A 885 31.00 0.55 5.80
C TYR A 885 30.93 -0.51 4.70
N ALA A 886 30.01 -0.34 3.76
CA ALA A 886 30.00 -1.07 2.49
C ALA A 886 29.37 -0.18 1.39
N TYR A 887 29.97 0.98 1.16
CA TYR A 887 29.73 1.70 -0.10
C TYR A 887 30.50 0.98 -1.21
N GLU A 888 29.89 -0.12 -1.67
CA GLU A 888 30.06 -0.62 -3.02
C GLU A 888 28.78 -0.21 -3.76
N GLY A 889 28.68 1.07 -4.14
CA GLY A 889 27.72 1.45 -5.16
C GLY A 889 28.02 0.62 -6.41
N ASP A 890 27.06 -0.17 -6.85
CA ASP A 890 27.09 -0.87 -8.13
C ASP A 890 26.02 -0.21 -9.00
N ARG A 891 26.24 -0.06 -10.32
CA ARG A 891 25.52 0.90 -11.20
C ARG A 891 24.05 0.58 -11.48
N GLY A 892 23.26 0.50 -10.43
CA GLY A 892 21.96 -0.13 -10.45
C GLY A 892 22.04 -1.56 -10.94
N GLN A 893 22.51 -2.49 -10.09
CA GLN A 893 22.12 -3.88 -10.31
C GLN A 893 20.59 -3.97 -10.35
N ASP A 894 20.04 -4.71 -11.30
CA ASP A 894 18.60 -5.00 -11.33
C ASP A 894 18.27 -5.97 -10.18
N VAL A 895 17.80 -5.42 -9.05
CA VAL A 895 17.48 -6.22 -7.85
C VAL A 895 16.02 -6.71 -7.93
N ASP A 896 15.86 -8.00 -8.18
CA ASP A 896 14.58 -8.72 -8.13
C ASP A 896 14.08 -8.92 -6.69
N VAL A 897 13.62 -7.84 -6.06
CA VAL A 897 12.98 -7.89 -4.74
C VAL A 897 11.51 -8.34 -4.80
N LYS A 898 11.01 -8.90 -3.70
CA LYS A 898 9.58 -9.19 -3.51
C LYS A 898 8.90 -8.05 -2.76
N ILE A 899 8.05 -7.33 -3.47
CA ILE A 899 7.14 -6.34 -2.91
C ILE A 899 5.77 -7.02 -2.74
N SER A 900 5.08 -6.78 -1.63
CA SER A 900 3.71 -7.22 -1.47
C SER A 900 2.80 -6.29 -2.29
N ASN A 901 2.27 -6.78 -3.43
CA ASN A 901 1.26 -6.03 -4.20
C ASN A 901 0.09 -5.67 -3.28
N THR A 902 -0.03 -4.38 -2.96
CA THR A 902 -0.76 -3.88 -1.79
C THR A 902 -2.14 -3.33 -2.18
N ASP A 903 -2.86 -4.03 -3.07
CA ASP A 903 -4.21 -3.64 -3.52
C ASP A 903 -5.26 -3.62 -2.40
N SER A 904 -4.92 -4.11 -1.20
CA SER A 904 -5.62 -3.71 0.02
C SER A 904 -4.75 -3.83 1.27
N VAL A 905 -4.65 -2.74 2.05
CA VAL A 905 -4.24 -2.78 3.46
C VAL A 905 -5.36 -3.46 4.27
N THR A 906 -5.44 -4.78 4.17
CA THR A 906 -6.27 -5.64 5.03
C THR A 906 -5.37 -6.36 6.02
N ASP A 907 -5.36 -5.79 7.21
CA ASP A 907 -4.71 -6.24 8.44
C ASP A 907 -4.83 -7.76 8.68
N ASP A 908 -3.69 -8.48 8.65
CA ASP A 908 -3.60 -9.86 9.13
C ASP A 908 -2.19 -10.23 9.67
N ARG A 909 -1.50 -9.29 10.35
CA ARG A 909 -0.30 -9.62 11.14
C ARG A 909 -0.69 -10.14 12.53
N LYS A 910 -0.77 -11.46 12.64
CA LYS A 910 -1.11 -12.17 13.88
C LYS A 910 0.00 -12.09 14.95
N GLY A 911 -0.15 -11.17 15.90
CA GLY A 911 0.59 -11.18 17.16
C GLY A 911 0.31 -12.45 17.99
N LEU A 912 1.18 -13.45 17.89
CA LEU A 912 1.19 -14.65 18.75
C LEU A 912 1.93 -14.37 20.08
N PRO A 913 1.67 -15.14 21.17
CA PRO A 913 1.17 -14.47 22.37
C PRO A 913 2.03 -14.69 23.62
N LEU A 914 2.02 -13.69 24.50
CA LEU A 914 2.70 -13.69 25.81
C LEU A 914 2.14 -14.72 26.84
N LEU A 915 1.25 -15.62 26.43
CA LEU A 915 0.43 -16.48 27.30
C LEU A 915 0.87 -17.95 27.38
N TRP A 916 1.88 -18.38 26.60
CA TRP A 916 2.37 -19.77 26.63
C TRP A 916 3.29 -20.11 27.82
N LEU A 917 3.86 -19.12 28.51
CA LEU A 917 4.80 -19.34 29.62
C LEU A 917 4.15 -19.81 30.95
N LEU A 918 2.81 -19.93 31.02
CA LEU A 918 2.09 -20.35 32.23
C LEU A 918 1.36 -21.70 32.15
N LEU A 919 1.30 -22.36 30.99
CA LEU A 919 0.51 -23.61 30.79
C LEU A 919 1.32 -24.90 30.60
N ILE A 920 2.65 -24.80 30.47
CA ILE A 920 3.53 -25.96 30.29
C ILE A 920 3.48 -26.99 31.45
N PRO A 921 3.20 -26.65 32.73
CA PRO A 921 3.05 -27.66 33.80
C PRO A 921 1.78 -28.54 33.67
N ILE A 922 0.74 -28.07 32.98
CA ILE A 922 -0.60 -28.71 33.03
C ILE A 922 -0.80 -29.67 31.86
N ILE A 923 -0.35 -29.30 30.65
CA ILE A 923 -0.57 -30.12 29.45
C ILE A 923 0.36 -31.35 29.43
N GLY A 924 1.57 -31.25 30.01
CA GLY A 924 2.50 -32.38 30.14
C GLY A 924 1.98 -33.54 31.00
N ALA A 925 1.05 -33.28 31.93
CA ALA A 925 0.45 -34.32 32.77
C ALA A 925 -0.68 -35.10 32.06
N GLY A 926 -1.37 -34.49 31.08
CA GLY A 926 -2.50 -35.10 30.39
C GLY A 926 -2.11 -36.27 29.47
N VAL A 927 -0.95 -36.17 28.81
CA VAL A 927 -0.51 -37.15 27.80
C VAL A 927 0.04 -38.44 28.41
N LEU A 928 0.46 -38.43 29.68
CA LEU A 928 0.95 -39.62 30.39
C LEU A 928 -0.16 -40.48 31.04
N MET A 929 -1.40 -39.99 31.13
CA MET A 929 -2.50 -40.71 31.79
C MET A 929 -3.24 -41.74 30.90
N ARG A 930 -2.50 -42.58 30.16
CA ARG A 930 -3.08 -43.69 29.37
C ARG A 930 -2.59 -45.10 29.75
N LYS A 931 -1.85 -45.27 30.85
CA LYS A 931 -1.57 -46.57 31.49
C LYS A 931 -1.80 -46.50 33.01
N SER A 932 -2.40 -47.54 33.59
CA SER A 932 -3.30 -47.44 34.74
C SER A 932 -2.71 -47.80 36.11
N GLU A 933 -1.46 -47.43 36.43
CA GLU A 933 -0.80 -47.85 37.68
C GLU A 933 -0.19 -46.75 38.56
N ASN A 934 -0.30 -45.45 38.21
CA ASN A 934 0.27 -44.35 39.01
C ASN A 934 -0.67 -43.14 39.20
N ARG A 935 -1.98 -43.38 39.36
CA ARG A 935 -2.98 -42.31 39.48
C ARG A 935 -2.84 -41.49 40.77
N ASP A 936 -2.48 -42.13 41.87
CA ASP A 936 -2.42 -41.48 43.20
C ASP A 936 -1.21 -40.53 43.32
N LYS A 937 -0.05 -40.92 42.79
CA LYS A 937 1.15 -40.05 42.73
C LYS A 937 0.90 -38.75 41.93
N ALA A 938 0.11 -38.83 40.86
CA ALA A 938 -0.25 -37.66 40.07
C ALA A 938 -1.14 -36.68 40.86
N GLN A 939 -2.04 -37.18 41.73
CA GLN A 939 -2.87 -36.34 42.59
C GLN A 939 -2.06 -35.66 43.71
N ASP A 940 -1.10 -36.37 44.31
CA ASP A 940 -0.23 -35.79 45.34
C ASP A 940 0.69 -34.69 44.77
N MET A 941 1.26 -34.89 43.58
CA MET A 941 2.01 -33.85 42.87
C MET A 941 1.15 -32.62 42.55
N LEU A 942 -0.10 -32.82 42.11
CA LEU A 942 -1.02 -31.71 41.82
C LEU A 942 -1.35 -30.90 43.09
N LYS A 943 -1.53 -31.58 44.24
CA LYS A 943 -1.70 -30.94 45.55
C LYS A 943 -0.50 -30.10 45.93
N MET A 944 0.72 -30.65 45.84
CA MET A 944 1.95 -29.92 46.17
C MET A 944 2.12 -28.66 45.32
N GLY A 945 1.92 -28.75 43.99
CA GLY A 945 2.02 -27.58 43.10
C GLY A 945 0.97 -26.51 43.40
N THR A 946 -0.28 -26.92 43.70
CA THR A 946 -1.35 -26.00 44.09
C THR A 946 -1.06 -25.32 45.44
N GLN A 947 -0.45 -26.04 46.37
CA GLN A 947 -0.09 -25.50 47.68
C GLN A 947 1.07 -24.52 47.58
N GLU A 948 2.12 -24.84 46.82
CA GLU A 948 3.28 -23.95 46.63
C GLU A 948 2.93 -22.66 45.87
N LEU A 949 2.02 -22.73 44.88
CA LEU A 949 1.50 -21.55 44.19
C LEU A 949 0.73 -20.61 45.15
N ASN A 950 -0.06 -21.18 46.06
CA ASN A 950 -0.81 -20.40 47.06
C ASN A 950 0.10 -19.82 48.15
N GLU A 951 1.10 -20.58 48.62
CA GLU A 951 1.99 -20.16 49.70
C GLU A 951 3.09 -19.18 49.26
N LYS A 952 3.60 -19.29 48.03
CA LYS A 952 4.73 -18.48 47.53
C LYS A 952 4.39 -17.58 46.36
N GLY A 953 3.62 -18.06 45.38
CA GLY A 953 3.31 -17.32 44.16
C GLY A 953 2.33 -16.15 44.40
N LEU A 954 1.20 -16.42 45.05
CA LEU A 954 0.16 -15.42 45.32
C LEU A 954 0.63 -14.20 46.15
N PRO A 955 1.46 -14.35 47.20
CA PRO A 955 2.06 -13.23 47.90
C PRO A 955 2.98 -12.38 47.01
N PHE A 956 3.83 -13.01 46.19
CA PHE A 956 4.74 -12.31 45.28
C PHE A 956 3.97 -11.49 44.23
N ILE A 957 2.92 -12.07 43.63
CA ILE A 957 2.04 -11.37 42.68
C ILE A 957 1.39 -10.15 43.34
N LYS A 958 0.85 -10.29 44.56
CA LYS A 958 0.28 -9.15 45.32
C LYS A 958 1.28 -8.03 45.59
N GLU A 959 2.55 -8.35 45.82
CA GLU A 959 3.59 -7.34 46.06
C GLU A 959 4.07 -6.68 44.75
N ALA A 960 4.19 -7.44 43.67
CA ALA A 960 4.47 -6.91 42.34
C ALA A 960 3.39 -5.91 41.88
N SER A 961 2.10 -6.28 41.99
CA SER A 961 0.99 -5.38 41.65
C SER A 961 0.96 -4.10 42.51
N LYS A 962 1.34 -4.19 43.79
CA LYS A 962 1.48 -3.01 44.66
C LYS A 962 2.64 -2.10 44.23
N LYS A 963 3.77 -2.65 43.79
CA LYS A 963 4.89 -1.87 43.26
C LYS A 963 4.50 -1.18 41.95
N ALA A 964 3.86 -1.90 41.02
CA ALA A 964 3.37 -1.34 39.75
C ALA A 964 2.45 -0.13 39.98
N ALA A 965 1.39 -0.27 40.79
CA ALA A 965 0.46 0.83 41.09
C ALA A 965 1.15 2.06 41.74
N LYS A 966 2.22 1.84 42.51
CA LYS A 966 3.03 2.92 43.11
C LYS A 966 3.91 3.65 42.10
N TYR A 967 4.34 2.97 41.02
CA TYR A 967 5.05 3.62 39.92
C TYR A 967 4.07 4.38 39.00
N THR A 968 2.95 3.78 38.60
CA THR A 968 1.92 4.45 37.77
C THR A 968 1.42 5.76 38.40
N SER A 969 1.16 5.75 39.72
CA SER A 969 0.73 6.97 40.44
C SER A 969 1.81 8.05 40.56
N LYS A 970 3.10 7.68 40.57
CA LYS A 970 4.21 8.65 40.48
C LYS A 970 4.34 9.25 39.09
N SER A 971 4.27 8.43 38.04
CA SER A 971 4.38 8.90 36.65
C SER A 971 3.24 9.85 36.27
N ALA A 972 2.00 9.54 36.69
CA ALA A 972 0.84 10.42 36.49
C ALA A 972 1.00 11.79 37.18
N ALA A 973 1.56 11.81 38.40
CA ALA A 973 1.83 13.06 39.12
C ALA A 973 2.96 13.88 38.48
N TYR A 974 3.97 13.22 37.89
CA TYR A 974 5.04 13.88 37.16
C TYR A 974 4.55 14.48 35.83
N ALA A 975 3.79 13.72 35.05
CA ALA A 975 3.19 14.18 33.80
C ALA A 975 2.29 15.41 34.02
N SER A 976 1.38 15.35 34.99
CA SER A 976 0.50 16.48 35.34
C SER A 976 1.26 17.75 35.75
N LYS A 977 2.43 17.60 36.39
CA LYS A 977 3.31 18.74 36.71
C LYS A 977 3.93 19.34 35.44
N GLN A 978 4.47 18.50 34.55
CA GLN A 978 5.10 18.95 33.29
C GLN A 978 4.09 19.65 32.37
N THR A 979 2.87 19.10 32.19
CA THR A 979 1.82 19.73 31.38
C THR A 979 1.45 21.13 31.91
N LYS A 980 1.40 21.30 33.23
CA LYS A 980 1.10 22.59 33.86
C LYS A 980 2.21 23.62 33.66
N GLU A 981 3.48 23.21 33.75
CA GLU A 981 4.63 24.07 33.50
C GLU A 981 4.76 24.45 32.02
N GLY A 982 4.48 23.52 31.10
CA GLY A 982 4.38 23.79 29.67
C GLY A 982 3.27 24.79 29.32
N TYR A 983 2.07 24.62 29.89
CA TYR A 983 0.95 25.54 29.67
C TYR A 983 1.26 26.97 30.12
N GLU A 984 1.82 27.17 31.33
CA GLU A 984 2.17 28.51 31.80
C GLU A 984 3.33 29.14 31.00
N LYS A 985 4.24 28.35 30.42
CA LYS A 985 5.26 28.82 29.46
C LYS A 985 4.67 29.22 28.10
N ALA A 986 3.63 28.52 27.61
CA ALA A 986 3.00 28.79 26.32
C ALA A 986 2.00 29.97 26.36
N LYS A 987 1.36 30.19 27.50
CA LYS A 987 0.33 31.21 27.75
C LYS A 987 0.65 32.64 27.26
N PRO A 988 1.89 33.18 27.36
CA PRO A 988 2.22 34.49 26.79
C PRO A 988 2.23 34.49 25.25
N LYS A 989 2.70 33.39 24.62
CA LYS A 989 2.71 33.24 23.15
C LYS A 989 1.28 33.14 22.60
N LEU A 990 0.43 32.34 23.25
CA LEU A 990 -0.99 32.22 22.90
C LEU A 990 -1.73 33.56 23.00
N LYS A 991 -1.46 34.36 24.05
CA LYS A 991 -2.03 35.71 24.19
C LYS A 991 -1.59 36.65 23.07
N LYS A 992 -0.30 36.62 22.69
CA LYS A 992 0.23 37.40 21.56
C LYS A 992 -0.44 37.00 20.24
N ALA A 993 -0.58 35.70 19.97
CA ALA A 993 -1.26 35.21 18.77
C ALA A 993 -2.74 35.68 18.69
N GLN A 994 -3.46 35.65 19.82
CA GLN A 994 -4.84 36.19 19.89
C GLN A 994 -4.89 37.72 19.63
N GLU A 995 -3.91 38.47 20.14
CA GLU A 995 -3.80 39.92 19.89
C GLU A 995 -3.46 40.22 18.42
N ASP A 996 -2.58 39.44 17.78
CA ASP A 996 -2.22 39.55 16.36
C ASP A 996 -3.38 39.15 15.41
N ILE A 997 -4.14 38.10 15.72
CA ILE A 997 -5.36 37.74 14.99
C ILE A 997 -6.39 38.86 15.06
N LYS A 998 -6.64 39.41 16.26
CA LYS A 998 -7.57 40.52 16.45
C LYS A 998 -7.15 41.75 15.65
N ARG A 999 -5.86 42.10 15.68
CA ARG A 999 -5.28 43.19 14.89
C ARG A 999 -5.53 42.99 13.39
N LYS A 1000 -5.23 41.81 12.84
CA LYS A 1000 -5.51 41.47 11.43
C LYS A 1000 -7.00 41.56 11.07
N MET A 1001 -7.90 41.15 11.98
CA MET A 1001 -9.34 41.27 11.76
C MET A 1001 -9.82 42.73 11.73
N ASP A 1002 -9.27 43.59 12.59
CA ASP A 1002 -9.63 45.01 12.62
C ASP A 1002 -9.01 45.76 11.41
N GLU A 1003 -7.79 45.43 11.00
CA GLU A 1003 -7.19 45.90 9.73
C GLU A 1003 -8.01 45.49 8.49
N ALA A 1004 -8.54 44.26 8.47
CA ALA A 1004 -9.40 43.75 7.40
C ALA A 1004 -10.77 44.43 7.35
N LYS A 1005 -11.31 44.89 8.49
CA LYS A 1005 -12.52 45.73 8.51
C LYS A 1005 -12.26 47.12 7.95
N VAL A 1006 -11.16 47.77 8.35
CA VAL A 1006 -10.80 49.11 7.84
C VAL A 1006 -10.51 49.10 6.33
N LYS A 1007 -10.03 47.99 5.77
CA LYS A 1007 -9.90 47.82 4.30
C LYS A 1007 -11.22 47.55 3.56
N LYS A 1008 -12.33 47.38 4.28
CA LYS A 1008 -13.66 47.05 3.73
C LYS A 1008 -14.67 48.21 3.85
N GLU A 1009 -14.30 49.26 4.58
CA GLU A 1009 -14.97 50.56 4.65
C GLU A 1009 -14.33 51.57 3.68
#